data_AF-A0A2K9C8C9-F1
#
_entry.id   AF-A0A2K9C8C9-F1
#
_cell.length_a   1.000
_cell.length_b   1.000
_cell.length_c   1.000
_cell.angle_alpha   90.00
_cell.angle_beta   90.00
_cell.angle_gamma   90.00
#
_symmetry.space_group_name_H-M   'P 1'
#
loop_
_entity.id
_entity.type
_entity.pdbx_description
1 polymer ?
#
loop_
_entity_poly.entity_id
_entity_poly.type
_entity_poly.pdbx_seq_one_letter_code
_entity_poly.pdbx_strand_id
1 'polypeptide(L)'
;MIKQISSFDRSTKFPIFKRLTFGFLKSKTWIIMTTLCFLAILMINIGSAFIFVKEGNPSKTAAVFIPIAIMIFYLTYFEIHSISSSFAKEIRNGVMNLEIRSGISKSKLFYERILVNKMFSLSAIGIFIFLFFLIHIVSPYEASKLIALKSTAGLFFVLLFDMFLTAILLLLVTMRSSILMGVFGTILFCLTAITPIMGSVSTLTNKSNIQNLSEISLKYNLISRVNELSYKYGKNSKIEEMLVDISKFENSIEKYIDIQGNDISKDELEDKNFYSFDVSTYKLAQGKGSRYEYNSLNNKYIYDLLSEGLFTEIENKPLKYIPSNSESGYDYKEIYPILKPEIKNLATYKLMENLTKIVNLDKEFFSEKNNYGANVIHNSIFVEEDNQNYWNVSKNLNRKNIFKGDFNYNNDYQKISKIANSELRDFLKIVDDFVKSKYLTTNHPFSERNYRDEQIFTFIVNEQVSSSGISGSWGFTVTDFSWAEGMRTSLGQRTIQRAAFKLLELAIQIEDSTYPYRLDSNSEKKLTGKEVQKNLLLKNMTNPFDIIWKQIFNVQTNKTYNLAWDRFSLSSSIGSSNPLYIYDVEGYKEPKTNSEGFAKFSEGRNYSQVILVGKTFNVAASYIIMLFVYLLLGLLGYWMFYRKIIK
;
A
#
# COMPACT_ATOMS: atom_id res chain seq x y z
N MET A 1 -35.26 -35.96 -52.75
CA MET A 1 -34.26 -35.10 -52.08
C MET A 1 -34.85 -33.99 -51.20
N ILE A 2 -36.08 -33.49 -51.46
CA ILE A 2 -36.73 -32.41 -50.67
C ILE A 2 -37.39 -32.90 -49.36
N LYS A 3 -37.44 -34.21 -49.08
CA LYS A 3 -38.12 -34.79 -47.90
C LYS A 3 -37.23 -35.23 -46.73
N GLN A 4 -35.90 -35.12 -46.84
CA GLN A 4 -34.97 -35.49 -45.75
C GLN A 4 -34.39 -34.30 -44.98
N ILE A 5 -34.50 -33.08 -45.52
CA ILE A 5 -34.10 -31.84 -44.83
C ILE A 5 -35.13 -31.43 -43.75
N SER A 6 -36.37 -31.94 -43.81
CA SER A 6 -37.42 -31.64 -42.83
C SER A 6 -37.31 -32.39 -41.50
N SER A 7 -36.36 -33.32 -41.37
CA SER A 7 -36.15 -34.12 -40.15
C SER A 7 -34.96 -33.68 -39.30
N PHE A 8 -34.09 -32.80 -39.82
CA PHE A 8 -32.85 -32.40 -39.13
C PHE A 8 -33.00 -31.16 -38.21
N ASP A 9 -34.13 -30.44 -38.30
CA ASP A 9 -34.34 -29.16 -37.59
C ASP A 9 -35.34 -29.25 -36.42
N ARG A 10 -35.91 -30.44 -36.15
CA ARG A 10 -36.90 -30.63 -35.06
C ARG A 10 -36.29 -31.01 -33.71
N SER A 11 -34.97 -31.21 -33.58
CA SER A 11 -34.38 -31.73 -32.34
C SER A 11 -33.52 -30.75 -31.51
N THR A 12 -33.26 -29.52 -31.97
CA THR A 12 -32.53 -28.55 -31.14
C THR A 12 -33.48 -27.55 -30.50
N LYS A 13 -33.63 -27.62 -29.17
CA LYS A 13 -34.60 -26.85 -28.36
C LYS A 13 -34.49 -25.30 -28.48
N PHE A 14 -33.46 -24.75 -29.14
CA PHE A 14 -33.16 -23.31 -29.28
C PHE A 14 -32.62 -22.92 -30.69
N PRO A 15 -33.49 -22.77 -31.71
CA PRO A 15 -33.07 -22.52 -33.09
C PRO A 15 -32.53 -21.11 -33.33
N ILE A 16 -33.05 -20.09 -32.62
CA ILE A 16 -32.59 -18.70 -32.77
C ILE A 16 -31.19 -18.56 -32.16
N PHE A 17 -30.99 -19.17 -30.99
CA PHE A 17 -29.69 -19.21 -30.31
C PHE A 17 -28.58 -19.75 -31.23
N LYS A 18 -28.83 -20.91 -31.87
CA LYS A 18 -27.85 -21.55 -32.77
C LYS A 18 -27.50 -20.66 -33.96
N ARG A 19 -28.51 -20.10 -34.64
CA ARG A 19 -28.30 -19.24 -35.82
C ARG A 19 -27.46 -18.01 -35.47
N LEU A 20 -27.81 -17.32 -34.40
CA LEU A 20 -27.10 -16.11 -33.97
C LEU A 20 -25.66 -16.43 -33.53
N THR A 21 -25.45 -17.51 -32.79
CA THR A 21 -24.11 -17.96 -32.37
C THR A 21 -23.20 -18.21 -33.58
N PHE A 22 -23.68 -18.95 -34.58
CA PHE A 22 -22.91 -19.14 -35.83
C PHE A 22 -22.71 -17.84 -36.61
N GLY A 23 -23.67 -16.92 -36.56
CA GLY A 23 -23.55 -15.59 -37.15
C GLY A 23 -22.40 -14.79 -36.53
N PHE A 24 -22.30 -14.76 -35.20
CA PHE A 24 -21.20 -14.09 -34.49
C PHE A 24 -19.85 -14.72 -34.80
N LEU A 25 -19.75 -16.06 -34.72
CA LEU A 25 -18.49 -16.78 -34.97
C LEU A 25 -17.96 -16.62 -36.41
N LYS A 26 -18.82 -16.26 -37.36
CA LYS A 26 -18.43 -15.98 -38.76
C LYS A 26 -18.23 -14.49 -39.06
N SER A 27 -18.53 -13.60 -38.11
CA SER A 27 -18.42 -12.15 -38.29
C SER A 27 -16.94 -11.71 -38.29
N LYS A 28 -16.40 -11.36 -39.46
CA LYS A 28 -15.02 -10.87 -39.61
C LYS A 28 -14.73 -9.67 -38.71
N THR A 29 -15.66 -8.72 -38.63
CA THR A 29 -15.50 -7.51 -37.81
C THR A 29 -15.43 -7.86 -36.32
N TRP A 30 -16.28 -8.78 -35.85
CA TRP A 30 -16.26 -9.23 -34.46
C TRP A 30 -14.95 -9.96 -34.13
N ILE A 31 -14.47 -10.83 -35.02
CA ILE A 31 -13.19 -11.55 -34.83
C ILE A 31 -12.03 -10.56 -34.74
N ILE A 32 -11.94 -9.60 -35.67
CA ILE A 32 -10.86 -8.60 -35.70
C ILE A 32 -10.87 -7.76 -34.41
N MET A 33 -12.03 -7.21 -34.03
CA MET A 33 -12.13 -6.36 -32.84
C MET A 33 -11.88 -7.11 -31.54
N THR A 34 -12.37 -8.35 -31.42
CA THR A 34 -12.11 -9.21 -30.26
C THR A 34 -10.62 -9.52 -30.16
N THR A 35 -9.99 -9.92 -31.27
CA THR A 35 -8.55 -10.23 -31.29
C THR A 35 -7.71 -9.02 -30.91
N LEU A 36 -8.00 -7.85 -31.47
CA LEU A 36 -7.27 -6.60 -31.18
C LEU A 36 -7.39 -6.21 -29.71
N CYS A 37 -8.59 -6.24 -29.14
CA CYS A 37 -8.81 -5.86 -27.74
C CYS A 37 -8.14 -6.85 -26.77
N PHE A 38 -8.27 -8.16 -27.01
CA PHE A 38 -7.63 -9.17 -26.17
C PHE A 38 -6.11 -9.13 -26.27
N LEU A 39 -5.56 -8.89 -27.46
CA LEU A 39 -4.12 -8.71 -27.63
C LEU A 39 -3.61 -7.46 -26.88
N ALA A 40 -4.35 -6.35 -26.96
CA ALA A 40 -4.01 -5.13 -26.22
C ALA A 40 -4.05 -5.36 -24.70
N ILE A 41 -5.10 -6.01 -24.19
CA ILE A 41 -5.23 -6.41 -22.78
C ILE A 41 -4.03 -7.28 -22.37
N LEU A 42 -3.67 -8.27 -23.17
CA LEU A 42 -2.57 -9.18 -22.88
C LEU A 42 -1.23 -8.44 -22.85
N MET A 43 -0.93 -7.61 -23.85
CA MET A 43 0.29 -6.80 -23.90
C MET A 43 0.40 -5.85 -22.70
N ILE A 44 -0.69 -5.19 -22.32
CA ILE A 44 -0.70 -4.24 -21.20
C ILE A 44 -0.60 -4.95 -19.86
N ASN A 45 -1.26 -6.10 -19.68
CA ASN A 45 -1.15 -6.89 -18.45
C ASN A 45 0.26 -7.49 -18.30
N ILE A 46 0.88 -8.00 -19.37
CA ILE A 46 2.27 -8.47 -19.32
C ILE A 46 3.22 -7.31 -19.06
N GLY A 47 3.05 -6.19 -19.77
CA GLY A 47 3.85 -4.98 -19.57
C GLY A 47 3.76 -4.45 -18.13
N SER A 48 2.56 -4.35 -17.57
CA SER A 48 2.36 -3.93 -16.18
C SER A 48 2.93 -4.92 -15.17
N ALA A 49 2.66 -6.22 -15.31
CA ALA A 49 3.08 -7.24 -14.35
C ALA A 49 4.59 -7.50 -14.34
N PHE A 50 5.29 -7.31 -15.46
CA PHE A 50 6.71 -7.69 -15.59
C PHE A 50 7.66 -6.53 -15.92
N ILE A 51 7.23 -5.53 -16.69
CA ILE A 51 8.10 -4.43 -17.19
C ILE A 51 7.94 -3.18 -16.31
N PHE A 52 6.72 -2.64 -16.17
CA PHE A 52 6.52 -1.38 -15.46
C PHE A 52 6.74 -1.52 -13.95
N VAL A 53 6.37 -2.67 -13.36
CA VAL A 53 6.69 -2.96 -11.95
C VAL A 53 8.20 -3.05 -11.74
N LYS A 54 8.97 -3.60 -12.70
CA LYS A 54 10.44 -3.65 -12.65
C LYS A 54 11.07 -2.26 -12.68
N GLU A 55 10.46 -1.31 -13.36
CA GLU A 55 10.97 0.05 -13.43
C GLU A 55 10.66 0.88 -12.17
N GLY A 56 9.96 0.31 -11.18
CA GLY A 56 9.48 1.04 -10.01
C GLY A 56 8.43 2.09 -10.37
N ASN A 57 7.91 2.00 -11.61
CA ASN A 57 7.18 3.04 -12.30
C ASN A 57 5.90 2.55 -12.99
N PRO A 58 5.02 1.74 -12.37
CA PRO A 58 3.63 1.81 -12.71
C PRO A 58 2.95 2.76 -11.73
N SER A 59 2.23 3.75 -12.26
CA SER A 59 1.00 4.15 -11.59
C SER A 59 0.18 2.87 -11.43
N LYS A 60 0.13 2.31 -10.21
CA LYS A 60 -0.61 1.06 -9.89
C LYS A 60 -2.06 1.19 -10.32
N THR A 61 -2.59 2.41 -10.26
CA THR A 61 -3.85 2.81 -10.87
C THR A 61 -3.89 2.50 -12.37
N ALA A 62 -2.90 2.91 -13.16
CA ALA A 62 -2.86 2.66 -14.59
C ALA A 62 -2.81 1.15 -14.91
N ALA A 63 -2.08 0.36 -14.11
CA ALA A 63 -2.01 -1.09 -14.26
C ALA A 63 -3.37 -1.79 -14.08
N VAL A 64 -4.26 -1.24 -13.25
CA VAL A 64 -5.63 -1.77 -13.05
C VAL A 64 -6.62 -1.12 -14.03
N PHE A 65 -6.54 0.20 -14.20
CA PHE A 65 -7.50 0.99 -14.95
C PHE A 65 -7.40 0.77 -16.47
N ILE A 66 -6.20 0.74 -17.04
CA ILE A 66 -6.06 0.63 -18.51
C ILE A 66 -6.67 -0.69 -19.02
N PRO A 67 -6.40 -1.87 -18.42
CA PRO A 67 -7.08 -3.11 -18.82
C PRO A 67 -8.59 -3.04 -18.69
N ILE A 68 -9.11 -2.43 -17.62
CA ILE A 68 -10.56 -2.23 -17.42
C ILE A 68 -11.14 -1.32 -18.50
N ALA A 69 -10.48 -0.20 -18.82
CA ALA A 69 -10.95 0.74 -19.84
C ALA A 69 -11.03 0.09 -21.23
N ILE A 70 -10.04 -0.74 -21.59
CA ILE A 70 -10.05 -1.52 -22.83
C ILE A 70 -11.18 -2.54 -22.80
N MET A 71 -11.42 -3.19 -21.66
CA MET A 71 -12.54 -4.14 -21.53
C MET A 71 -13.91 -3.45 -21.63
N ILE A 72 -14.07 -2.27 -21.03
CA ILE A 72 -15.29 -1.45 -21.14
C ILE A 72 -15.49 -1.00 -22.60
N PHE A 73 -14.41 -0.61 -23.29
CA PHE A 73 -14.46 -0.30 -24.73
C PHE A 73 -14.92 -1.51 -25.55
N TYR A 74 -14.32 -2.68 -25.31
CA TYR A 74 -14.68 -3.92 -25.97
C TYR A 74 -16.14 -4.29 -25.74
N LEU A 75 -16.61 -4.26 -24.49
CA LEU A 75 -18.01 -4.54 -24.15
C LEU A 75 -18.96 -3.55 -24.81
N THR A 76 -18.58 -2.27 -24.84
CA THR A 76 -19.41 -1.26 -25.50
C THR A 76 -19.58 -1.55 -26.98
N TYR A 77 -18.47 -1.84 -27.66
CA TYR A 77 -18.50 -2.28 -29.05
C TYR A 77 -19.34 -3.56 -29.22
N PHE A 78 -19.09 -4.58 -28.39
CA PHE A 78 -19.74 -5.88 -28.49
C PHE A 78 -21.25 -5.78 -28.30
N GLU A 79 -21.71 -5.06 -27.27
CA GLU A 79 -23.14 -4.89 -26.98
C GLU A 79 -23.86 -4.12 -28.09
N ILE A 80 -23.25 -3.03 -28.60
CA ILE A 80 -23.81 -2.29 -29.75
C ILE A 80 -23.89 -3.21 -30.98
N HIS A 81 -22.80 -3.93 -31.30
CA HIS A 81 -22.75 -4.84 -32.44
C HIS A 81 -23.80 -5.96 -32.30
N SER A 82 -23.89 -6.54 -31.10
CA SER A 82 -24.73 -7.69 -30.81
C SER A 82 -26.21 -7.32 -30.84
N ILE A 83 -26.60 -6.23 -30.20
CA ILE A 83 -27.99 -5.76 -30.15
C ILE A 83 -28.42 -5.19 -31.50
N SER A 84 -27.55 -4.47 -32.21
CA SER A 84 -27.85 -3.96 -33.55
C SER A 84 -28.06 -5.09 -34.56
N SER A 85 -27.19 -6.11 -34.56
CA SER A 85 -27.30 -7.26 -35.46
C SER A 85 -28.46 -8.19 -35.10
N SER A 86 -28.65 -8.47 -33.80
CA SER A 86 -29.62 -9.46 -33.33
C SER A 86 -31.01 -8.89 -33.07
N PHE A 87 -31.18 -7.60 -32.82
CA PHE A 87 -32.51 -7.00 -32.63
C PHE A 87 -32.84 -6.02 -33.75
N ALA A 88 -32.08 -4.93 -33.88
CA ALA A 88 -32.47 -3.84 -34.77
C ALA A 88 -32.54 -4.28 -36.24
N LYS A 89 -31.53 -5.00 -36.72
CA LYS A 89 -31.46 -5.48 -38.11
C LYS A 89 -32.51 -6.55 -38.39
N GLU A 90 -32.76 -7.47 -37.45
CA GLU A 90 -33.76 -8.52 -37.66
C GLU A 90 -35.20 -8.04 -37.58
N ILE A 91 -35.49 -7.02 -36.76
CA ILE A 91 -36.76 -6.28 -36.79
C ILE A 91 -36.93 -5.58 -38.14
N ARG A 92 -35.90 -4.87 -38.61
CA ARG A 92 -35.94 -4.14 -39.89
C ARG A 92 -36.12 -5.07 -41.08
N ASN A 93 -35.44 -6.22 -41.07
CA ASN A 93 -35.48 -7.20 -42.15
C ASN A 93 -36.71 -8.12 -42.07
N GLY A 94 -37.57 -7.97 -41.06
CA GLY A 94 -38.79 -8.78 -40.90
C GLY A 94 -38.56 -10.23 -40.45
N VAL A 95 -37.33 -10.63 -40.15
CA VAL A 95 -36.99 -11.99 -39.69
C VAL A 95 -37.74 -12.34 -38.40
N MET A 96 -37.83 -11.38 -37.48
CA MET A 96 -38.55 -11.55 -36.22
C MET A 96 -40.06 -11.78 -36.45
N ASN A 97 -40.66 -11.15 -37.47
CA ASN A 97 -42.07 -11.38 -37.81
C ASN A 97 -42.30 -12.79 -38.39
N LEU A 98 -41.34 -13.30 -39.17
CA LEU A 98 -41.39 -14.66 -39.69
C LEU A 98 -41.30 -15.70 -38.57
N GLU A 99 -40.48 -15.45 -37.55
CA GLU A 99 -40.35 -16.32 -36.37
C GLU A 99 -41.59 -16.33 -35.48
N ILE A 100 -42.28 -15.18 -35.35
CA ILE A 100 -43.57 -15.12 -34.66
C ILE A 100 -44.61 -15.93 -35.44
N ARG A 101 -44.63 -15.79 -36.78
CA ARG A 101 -45.56 -16.54 -37.65
C ARG A 101 -45.28 -18.05 -37.66
N SER A 102 -44.03 -18.47 -37.43
CA SER A 102 -43.67 -19.89 -37.28
C SER A 102 -44.00 -20.49 -35.91
N GLY A 103 -44.67 -19.72 -35.04
CA GLY A 103 -45.16 -20.21 -33.74
C GLY A 103 -44.17 -20.05 -32.59
N ILE A 104 -43.05 -19.32 -32.77
CA ILE A 104 -42.13 -19.06 -31.66
C ILE A 104 -42.72 -17.98 -30.74
N SER A 105 -42.80 -18.29 -29.45
CA SER A 105 -43.33 -17.35 -28.47
C SER A 105 -42.44 -16.11 -28.35
N LYS A 106 -43.07 -14.95 -28.17
CA LYS A 106 -42.40 -13.65 -28.12
C LYS A 106 -41.41 -13.54 -26.94
N SER A 107 -41.72 -14.23 -25.83
CA SER A 107 -40.82 -14.37 -24.68
C SER A 107 -39.58 -15.18 -25.05
N LYS A 108 -39.75 -16.33 -25.73
CA LYS A 108 -38.64 -17.17 -26.20
C LYS A 108 -37.73 -16.41 -27.17
N LEU A 109 -38.29 -15.60 -28.06
CA LEU A 109 -37.54 -14.70 -28.96
C LEU A 109 -36.63 -13.72 -28.21
N PHE A 110 -37.15 -13.06 -27.18
CA PHE A 110 -36.37 -12.12 -26.37
C PHE A 110 -35.25 -12.85 -25.61
N TYR A 111 -35.59 -13.89 -24.86
CA TYR A 111 -34.63 -14.58 -24.00
C TYR A 111 -33.55 -15.32 -24.79
N GLU A 112 -33.85 -15.98 -25.92
CA GLU A 112 -32.81 -16.65 -26.71
C GLU A 112 -31.78 -15.66 -27.25
N ARG A 113 -32.20 -14.47 -27.69
CA ARG A 113 -31.29 -13.43 -28.20
C ARG A 113 -30.41 -12.84 -27.09
N ILE A 114 -31.00 -12.53 -25.94
CA ILE A 114 -30.27 -12.06 -24.76
C ILE A 114 -29.27 -13.12 -24.29
N LEU A 115 -29.68 -14.39 -24.29
CA LEU A 115 -28.85 -15.49 -23.81
C LEU A 115 -27.61 -15.71 -24.71
N VAL A 116 -27.73 -15.55 -26.03
CA VAL A 116 -26.55 -15.53 -26.93
C VAL A 116 -25.61 -14.39 -26.56
N ASN A 117 -26.14 -13.17 -26.47
CA ASN A 117 -25.36 -11.97 -26.13
C ASN A 117 -24.58 -12.17 -24.82
N LYS A 118 -25.26 -12.63 -23.75
CA LYS A 118 -24.65 -12.84 -22.44
C LYS A 118 -23.73 -14.03 -22.34
N MET A 119 -23.95 -15.09 -23.13
CA MET A 119 -22.97 -16.17 -23.20
C MET A 119 -21.62 -15.64 -23.68
N PHE A 120 -21.59 -14.82 -24.73
CA PHE A 120 -20.35 -14.26 -25.26
C PHE A 120 -19.74 -13.17 -24.35
N SER A 121 -20.54 -12.22 -23.85
CA SER A 121 -20.02 -11.17 -22.97
C SER A 121 -19.47 -11.75 -21.66
N LEU A 122 -20.21 -12.65 -21.00
CA LEU A 122 -19.75 -13.29 -19.75
C LEU A 122 -18.52 -14.17 -19.97
N SER A 123 -18.43 -14.87 -21.11
CA SER A 123 -17.23 -15.64 -21.45
C SER A 123 -16.02 -14.72 -21.62
N ALA A 124 -16.18 -13.60 -22.33
CA ALA A 124 -15.11 -12.62 -22.52
C ALA A 124 -14.66 -12.01 -21.18
N ILE A 125 -15.60 -11.66 -20.31
CA ILE A 125 -15.32 -11.14 -18.96
C ILE A 125 -14.61 -12.21 -18.10
N GLY A 126 -15.07 -13.45 -18.13
CA GLY A 126 -14.44 -14.55 -17.40
C GLY A 126 -12.99 -14.79 -17.83
N ILE A 127 -12.74 -14.82 -19.15
CA ILE A 127 -11.38 -14.94 -19.70
C ILE A 127 -10.53 -13.73 -19.30
N PHE A 128 -11.07 -12.52 -19.39
CA PHE A 128 -10.36 -11.30 -18.99
C PHE A 128 -9.92 -11.34 -17.52
N ILE A 129 -10.85 -11.64 -16.60
CA ILE A 129 -10.57 -11.74 -15.16
C ILE A 129 -9.53 -12.84 -14.90
N PHE A 130 -9.69 -14.01 -15.52
CA PHE A 130 -8.76 -15.12 -15.38
C PHE A 130 -7.34 -14.76 -15.86
N LEU A 131 -7.21 -14.17 -17.05
CA LEU A 131 -5.92 -13.74 -17.60
C LEU A 131 -5.28 -12.66 -16.73
N PHE A 132 -6.06 -11.66 -16.29
CA PHE A 132 -5.56 -10.62 -15.40
C PHE A 132 -4.97 -11.21 -14.12
N PHE A 133 -5.73 -12.11 -13.45
CA PHE A 133 -5.29 -12.75 -12.21
C PHE A 133 -4.05 -13.63 -12.42
N LEU A 134 -4.06 -14.48 -13.46
CA LEU A 134 -2.98 -15.42 -13.74
C LEU A 134 -1.66 -14.69 -14.10
N ILE A 135 -1.72 -13.66 -14.95
CA ILE A 135 -0.53 -12.89 -15.34
C ILE A 135 0.09 -12.20 -14.12
N HIS A 136 -0.73 -11.58 -13.26
CA HIS A 136 -0.23 -10.84 -12.10
C HIS A 136 0.24 -11.76 -10.96
N ILE A 137 -0.39 -12.91 -10.73
CA ILE A 137 0.00 -13.83 -9.64
C ILE A 137 1.29 -14.61 -9.95
N VAL A 138 1.55 -14.92 -11.22
CA VAL A 138 2.78 -15.60 -11.67
C VAL A 138 3.99 -14.67 -11.70
N SER A 139 3.76 -13.35 -11.67
CA SER A 139 4.85 -12.37 -11.62
C SER A 139 5.75 -12.58 -10.39
N PRO A 140 7.09 -12.45 -10.54
CA PRO A 140 8.01 -12.56 -9.42
C PRO A 140 7.89 -11.40 -8.42
N TYR A 141 7.17 -10.33 -8.78
CA TYR A 141 7.06 -9.12 -7.96
C TYR A 141 5.85 -9.17 -7.02
N GLU A 142 6.08 -9.01 -5.71
CA GLU A 142 5.02 -8.98 -4.69
C GLU A 142 3.97 -7.88 -4.92
N ALA A 143 4.38 -6.73 -5.45
CA ALA A 143 3.45 -5.66 -5.81
C ALA A 143 2.44 -6.09 -6.89
N SER A 144 2.86 -6.93 -7.84
CA SER A 144 1.99 -7.47 -8.89
C SER A 144 1.01 -8.50 -8.33
N LYS A 145 1.49 -9.41 -7.48
CA LYS A 145 0.64 -10.38 -6.77
C LYS A 145 -0.44 -9.69 -5.93
N LEU A 146 -0.10 -8.57 -5.30
CA LEU A 146 -1.08 -7.77 -4.59
C LEU A 146 -2.14 -7.18 -5.52
N ILE A 147 -1.73 -6.61 -6.66
CA ILE A 147 -2.67 -6.10 -7.67
C ILE A 147 -3.69 -7.18 -8.04
N ALA A 148 -3.23 -8.43 -8.25
CA ALA A 148 -4.11 -9.56 -8.51
C ALA A 148 -5.10 -9.78 -7.36
N LEU A 149 -4.61 -9.98 -6.13
CA LEU A 149 -5.45 -10.34 -4.98
C LEU A 149 -6.47 -9.25 -4.60
N LYS A 150 -6.16 -7.98 -4.88
CA LYS A 150 -7.01 -6.85 -4.51
C LYS A 150 -7.95 -6.42 -5.61
N SER A 151 -7.44 -6.25 -6.82
CA SER A 151 -8.20 -5.64 -7.91
C SER A 151 -9.12 -6.64 -8.61
N THR A 152 -8.85 -7.95 -8.52
CA THR A 152 -9.66 -8.98 -9.21
C THR A 152 -11.13 -8.94 -8.80
N ALA A 153 -11.43 -8.72 -7.52
CA ALA A 153 -12.81 -8.57 -7.07
C ALA A 153 -13.45 -7.28 -7.63
N GLY A 154 -12.67 -6.21 -7.78
CA GLY A 154 -13.12 -4.98 -8.41
C GLY A 154 -13.40 -5.14 -9.91
N LEU A 155 -12.76 -6.09 -10.59
CA LEU A 155 -13.05 -6.42 -12.00
C LEU A 155 -14.48 -6.94 -12.21
N PHE A 156 -15.17 -7.42 -11.17
CA PHE A 156 -16.61 -7.75 -11.29
C PHE A 156 -17.48 -6.50 -11.57
N PHE A 157 -16.96 -5.29 -11.38
CA PHE A 157 -17.59 -4.06 -11.88
C PHE A 157 -17.83 -4.11 -13.40
N VAL A 158 -16.97 -4.79 -14.16
CA VAL A 158 -17.13 -4.95 -15.61
C VAL A 158 -18.43 -5.70 -15.95
N LEU A 159 -18.81 -6.68 -15.12
CA LEU A 159 -20.08 -7.41 -15.26
C LEU A 159 -21.28 -6.50 -14.99
N LEU A 160 -21.18 -5.65 -13.98
CA LEU A 160 -22.19 -4.63 -13.70
C LEU A 160 -22.38 -3.64 -14.86
N PHE A 161 -21.27 -3.16 -15.43
CA PHE A 161 -21.30 -2.29 -16.61
C PHE A 161 -21.95 -2.99 -17.82
N ASP A 162 -21.60 -4.25 -18.08
CA ASP A 162 -22.17 -5.05 -19.17
C ASP A 162 -23.70 -5.16 -19.07
N MET A 163 -24.21 -5.46 -17.88
CA MET A 163 -25.66 -5.55 -17.65
C MET A 163 -26.36 -4.19 -17.82
N PHE A 164 -25.75 -3.13 -17.28
CA PHE A 164 -26.29 -1.77 -17.39
C PHE A 164 -26.37 -1.30 -18.85
N LEU A 165 -25.30 -1.53 -19.61
CA LEU A 165 -25.23 -1.14 -21.02
C LEU A 165 -26.28 -1.87 -21.84
N THR A 166 -26.43 -3.19 -21.66
CA THR A 166 -27.48 -3.96 -22.33
C THR A 166 -28.86 -3.45 -21.99
N ALA A 167 -29.15 -3.16 -20.71
CA ALA A 167 -30.44 -2.61 -20.31
C ALA A 167 -30.76 -1.30 -21.06
N ILE A 168 -29.80 -0.38 -21.17
CA ILE A 168 -29.98 0.88 -21.90
C ILE A 168 -30.14 0.64 -23.40
N LEU A 169 -29.29 -0.18 -24.02
CA LEU A 169 -29.36 -0.44 -25.45
C LEU A 169 -30.68 -1.13 -25.83
N LEU A 170 -31.21 -2.01 -25.00
CA LEU A 170 -32.53 -2.62 -25.20
C LEU A 170 -33.67 -1.59 -25.13
N LEU A 171 -33.59 -0.57 -24.27
CA LEU A 171 -34.54 0.54 -24.28
C LEU A 171 -34.53 1.26 -25.64
N LEU A 172 -33.33 1.48 -26.19
CA LEU A 172 -33.12 2.16 -27.47
C LEU A 172 -33.50 1.32 -28.69
N VAL A 173 -33.51 -0.03 -28.59
CA VAL A 173 -34.03 -0.92 -29.64
C VAL A 173 -35.44 -0.56 -30.06
N THR A 174 -36.26 -0.08 -29.12
CA THR A 174 -37.64 0.35 -29.43
C THR A 174 -37.72 1.52 -30.41
N MET A 175 -36.65 2.32 -30.55
CA MET A 175 -36.59 3.45 -31.47
C MET A 175 -36.20 3.05 -32.90
N ARG A 176 -35.87 1.77 -33.15
CA ARG A 176 -35.51 1.20 -34.46
C ARG A 176 -34.35 1.90 -35.19
N SER A 177 -33.53 2.69 -34.49
CA SER A 177 -32.38 3.40 -35.06
C SER A 177 -31.07 2.82 -34.54
N SER A 178 -30.32 2.17 -35.42
CA SER A 178 -28.97 1.65 -35.12
C SER A 178 -27.95 2.76 -34.90
N ILE A 179 -28.15 3.93 -35.53
CA ILE A 179 -27.27 5.10 -35.37
C ILE A 179 -27.40 5.66 -33.96
N LEU A 180 -28.63 5.83 -33.46
CA LEU A 180 -28.87 6.30 -32.10
C LEU A 180 -28.25 5.35 -31.06
N MET A 181 -28.34 4.03 -31.25
CA MET A 181 -27.65 3.07 -30.37
C MET A 181 -26.13 3.29 -30.35
N GLY A 182 -25.52 3.53 -31.51
CA GLY A 182 -24.09 3.82 -31.61
C GLY A 182 -23.68 5.11 -30.89
N VAL A 183 -24.46 6.19 -31.05
CA VAL A 183 -24.22 7.47 -30.37
C VAL A 183 -24.36 7.32 -28.86
N PHE A 184 -25.46 6.76 -28.38
CA PHE A 184 -25.70 6.59 -26.93
C PHE A 184 -24.69 5.64 -26.29
N GLY A 185 -24.37 4.53 -26.96
CA GLY A 185 -23.35 3.60 -26.49
C GLY A 185 -21.98 4.27 -26.37
N THR A 186 -21.58 5.07 -27.37
CA THR A 186 -20.33 5.84 -27.31
C THR A 186 -20.34 6.87 -26.17
N ILE A 187 -21.45 7.58 -25.95
CA ILE A 187 -21.57 8.53 -24.83
C ILE A 187 -21.43 7.82 -23.49
N LEU A 188 -22.08 6.67 -23.32
CA LEU A 188 -21.97 5.84 -22.10
C LEU A 188 -20.54 5.34 -21.89
N PHE A 189 -19.86 4.90 -22.95
CA PHE A 189 -18.45 4.56 -22.91
C PHE A 189 -17.62 5.73 -22.41
N CYS A 190 -17.75 6.91 -23.03
CA CYS A 190 -17.00 8.10 -22.63
C CYS A 190 -17.24 8.47 -21.17
N LEU A 191 -18.50 8.48 -20.71
CA LEU A 191 -18.84 8.76 -19.31
C LEU A 191 -18.20 7.75 -18.34
N THR A 192 -18.22 6.47 -18.68
CA THR A 192 -17.67 5.40 -17.84
C THR A 192 -16.14 5.38 -17.88
N ALA A 193 -15.52 5.62 -19.03
CA ALA A 193 -14.08 5.70 -19.19
C ALA A 193 -13.47 6.93 -18.49
N ILE A 194 -14.20 8.06 -18.47
CA ILE A 194 -13.80 9.29 -17.78
C ILE A 194 -14.05 9.19 -16.27
N THR A 195 -14.95 8.31 -15.81
CA THR A 195 -15.33 8.17 -14.39
C THR A 195 -14.13 8.05 -13.45
N PRO A 196 -13.13 7.18 -13.70
CA PRO A 196 -11.93 7.09 -12.84
C PRO A 196 -11.10 8.37 -12.80
N ILE A 197 -11.00 9.08 -13.92
CA ILE A 197 -10.31 10.37 -14.01
C ILE A 197 -11.07 11.39 -13.16
N MET A 198 -12.40 11.50 -13.33
CA MET A 198 -13.24 12.41 -12.54
C MET A 198 -13.27 12.05 -11.06
N GLY A 199 -13.27 10.77 -10.71
CA GLY A 199 -13.12 10.29 -9.33
C GLY A 199 -11.83 10.82 -8.71
N SER A 200 -10.71 10.63 -9.41
CA SER A 200 -9.40 11.13 -8.96
C SER A 200 -9.33 12.67 -8.88
N VAL A 201 -9.88 13.38 -9.86
CA VAL A 201 -9.96 14.84 -9.85
C VAL A 201 -10.84 15.33 -8.69
N SER A 202 -11.97 14.66 -8.43
CA SER A 202 -12.86 15.00 -7.31
C SER A 202 -12.21 14.76 -5.94
N THR A 203 -11.32 13.77 -5.82
CA THR A 203 -10.51 13.62 -4.61
C THR A 203 -9.49 14.74 -4.46
N LEU A 204 -8.94 15.24 -5.57
CA LEU A 204 -7.93 16.31 -5.58
C LEU A 204 -8.48 17.71 -5.34
N THR A 205 -9.63 18.05 -5.92
CA THR A 205 -10.18 19.41 -5.91
C THR A 205 -11.00 19.72 -4.66
N ASN A 206 -11.36 18.71 -3.88
CA ASN A 206 -12.17 18.90 -2.68
C ASN A 206 -11.35 19.49 -1.52
N LYS A 207 -11.39 20.81 -1.34
CA LYS A 207 -10.71 21.52 -0.23
C LYS A 207 -11.29 21.24 1.17
N SER A 208 -12.34 20.43 1.32
CA SER A 208 -12.91 20.00 2.63
C SER A 208 -12.20 18.78 3.22
N ASN A 209 -10.95 18.56 2.84
CA ASN A 209 -10.19 17.38 3.20
C ASN A 209 -9.59 17.54 4.57
N ILE A 210 -10.13 16.80 5.53
CA ILE A 210 -9.48 16.56 6.82
C ILE A 210 -8.03 16.19 6.55
N GLN A 211 -7.13 17.02 7.06
CA GLN A 211 -5.72 16.90 6.75
C GLN A 211 -5.20 15.54 7.25
N ASN A 212 -4.38 14.88 6.43
CA ASN A 212 -3.72 13.62 6.77
C ASN A 212 -4.67 12.50 7.24
N LEU A 213 -5.96 12.53 6.86
CA LEU A 213 -6.96 11.59 7.38
C LEU A 213 -6.62 10.11 7.15
N SER A 214 -6.11 9.75 5.97
CA SER A 214 -5.66 8.39 5.67
C SER A 214 -4.44 7.96 6.48
N GLU A 215 -3.65 8.94 6.94
CA GLU A 215 -2.50 8.71 7.81
C GLU A 215 -2.89 8.47 9.24
N ILE A 216 -3.70 9.37 9.78
CA ILE A 216 -4.26 9.23 11.10
C ILE A 216 -5.00 7.88 11.20
N SER A 217 -5.81 7.53 10.21
CA SER A 217 -6.55 6.25 10.21
C SER A 217 -5.64 5.02 10.12
N LEU A 218 -4.50 5.12 9.43
CA LEU A 218 -3.52 4.03 9.36
C LEU A 218 -2.72 3.90 10.66
N LYS A 219 -2.28 5.01 11.25
CA LYS A 219 -1.63 5.05 12.57
C LYS A 219 -2.57 4.43 13.62
N TYR A 220 -3.84 4.85 13.65
CA TYR A 220 -4.84 4.30 14.57
C TYR A 220 -5.18 2.83 14.32
N ASN A 221 -5.22 2.37 13.06
CA ASN A 221 -5.38 0.94 12.78
C ASN A 221 -4.23 0.10 13.36
N LEU A 222 -2.98 0.57 13.24
CA LEU A 222 -1.83 -0.11 13.83
C LEU A 222 -1.91 -0.17 15.34
N ILE A 223 -2.21 0.97 15.97
CA ILE A 223 -2.36 1.08 17.42
C ILE A 223 -3.48 0.16 17.92
N SER A 224 -4.65 0.19 17.28
CA SER A 224 -5.78 -0.70 17.59
C SER A 224 -5.37 -2.16 17.53
N ARG A 225 -4.63 -2.57 16.50
CA ARG A 225 -4.18 -3.97 16.36
C ARG A 225 -3.18 -4.40 17.44
N VAL A 226 -2.25 -3.54 17.81
CA VAL A 226 -1.29 -3.83 18.91
C VAL A 226 -2.05 -3.95 20.23
N ASN A 227 -2.97 -3.03 20.51
CA ASN A 227 -3.80 -3.06 21.71
C ASN A 227 -4.73 -4.29 21.74
N GLU A 228 -5.38 -4.63 20.63
CA GLU A 228 -6.20 -5.84 20.50
C GLU A 228 -5.40 -7.12 20.77
N LEU A 229 -4.14 -7.19 20.32
CA LEU A 229 -3.28 -8.33 20.67
C LEU A 229 -2.96 -8.38 22.16
N SER A 230 -2.60 -7.24 22.77
CA SER A 230 -2.40 -7.17 24.23
C SER A 230 -3.65 -7.66 24.97
N TYR A 231 -4.85 -7.17 24.59
CA TYR A 231 -6.10 -7.61 25.21
C TYR A 231 -6.43 -9.09 24.98
N LYS A 232 -6.18 -9.61 23.78
CA LYS A 232 -6.40 -11.02 23.42
C LYS A 232 -5.57 -11.97 24.29
N TYR A 233 -4.32 -11.62 24.59
CA TYR A 233 -3.41 -12.44 25.39
C TYR A 233 -3.44 -12.08 26.89
N GLY A 234 -4.09 -10.98 27.26
CA GLY A 234 -4.35 -10.56 28.63
C GLY A 234 -3.27 -9.67 29.24
N LYS A 235 -3.46 -9.29 30.52
CA LYS A 235 -2.56 -8.38 31.25
C LYS A 235 -1.14 -8.94 31.46
N ASN A 236 -0.98 -10.26 31.41
CA ASN A 236 0.30 -10.95 31.52
C ASN A 236 0.89 -11.29 30.14
N SER A 237 0.43 -10.62 29.08
CA SER A 237 0.94 -10.80 27.73
C SER A 237 2.34 -10.17 27.62
N LYS A 238 3.24 -10.82 26.86
CA LYS A 238 4.56 -10.25 26.56
C LYS A 238 4.43 -8.92 25.83
N ILE A 239 3.38 -8.73 25.03
CA ILE A 239 3.11 -7.47 24.35
C ILE A 239 2.82 -6.34 25.35
N GLU A 240 2.00 -6.59 26.36
CA GLU A 240 1.75 -5.60 27.41
C GLU A 240 3.01 -5.30 28.23
N GLU A 241 3.77 -6.34 28.59
CA GLU A 241 5.07 -6.17 29.25
C GLU A 241 6.02 -5.30 28.42
N MET A 242 6.10 -5.54 27.11
CA MET A 242 6.93 -4.73 26.20
C MET A 242 6.50 -3.26 26.15
N LEU A 243 5.20 -2.98 26.15
CA LEU A 243 4.67 -1.61 26.15
C LEU A 243 5.02 -0.87 27.46
N VAL A 244 5.01 -1.56 28.59
CA VAL A 244 5.43 -0.99 29.88
C VAL A 244 6.95 -0.80 29.94
N ASP A 245 7.71 -1.74 29.39
CA ASP A 245 9.17 -1.77 29.46
C ASP A 245 9.86 -0.63 28.71
N ILE A 246 9.24 -0.03 27.69
CA ILE A 246 9.85 1.03 26.88
C ILE A 246 10.32 2.22 27.71
N SER A 247 9.52 2.65 28.69
CA SER A 247 9.87 3.76 29.58
C SER A 247 11.08 3.43 30.47
N LYS A 248 11.30 2.15 30.81
CA LYS A 248 12.37 1.70 31.71
C LYS A 248 13.75 1.76 31.07
N PHE A 249 13.86 1.97 29.76
CA PHE A 249 15.14 2.19 29.10
C PHE A 249 15.71 3.59 29.37
N GLU A 250 14.92 4.50 29.94
CA GLU A 250 15.40 5.77 30.45
C GLU A 250 16.44 5.52 31.56
N ASN A 251 17.60 6.16 31.46
CA ASN A 251 18.73 6.01 32.39
C ASN A 251 19.17 4.55 32.59
N SER A 252 19.13 3.76 31.52
CA SER A 252 19.44 2.32 31.53
C SER A 252 20.93 1.98 31.57
N ILE A 253 21.81 2.95 31.34
CA ILE A 253 23.26 2.79 31.39
C ILE A 253 23.72 2.84 32.86
N GLU A 254 24.49 1.84 33.27
CA GLU A 254 25.11 1.73 34.58
C GLU A 254 26.44 2.50 34.64
N LYS A 255 27.30 2.27 33.65
CA LYS A 255 28.63 2.88 33.55
C LYS A 255 29.16 2.84 32.11
N TYR A 256 30.26 3.52 31.87
CA TYR A 256 31.03 3.48 30.63
C TYR A 256 32.40 2.86 30.86
N ILE A 257 32.85 2.04 29.91
CA ILE A 257 34.18 1.43 29.92
C ILE A 257 34.99 1.84 28.68
N ASP A 258 36.31 1.88 28.79
CA ASP A 258 37.21 2.04 27.64
C ASP A 258 37.38 0.72 26.86
N ILE A 259 38.19 0.75 25.78
CA ILE A 259 38.51 -0.42 24.95
C ILE A 259 39.19 -1.54 25.76
N GLN A 260 39.92 -1.18 26.82
CA GLN A 260 40.62 -2.09 27.71
C GLN A 260 39.70 -2.64 28.82
N GLY A 261 38.48 -2.15 28.94
CA GLY A 261 37.50 -2.55 29.95
C GLY A 261 37.59 -1.81 31.28
N ASN A 262 38.34 -0.71 31.34
CA ASN A 262 38.45 0.12 32.54
C ASN A 262 37.26 1.07 32.65
N ASP A 263 36.74 1.26 33.87
CA ASP A 263 35.66 2.18 34.15
C ASP A 263 36.11 3.64 33.94
N ILE A 264 35.29 4.41 33.21
CA ILE A 264 35.55 5.83 32.96
C ILE A 264 34.71 6.66 33.93
N SER A 265 35.37 7.58 34.64
CA SER A 265 34.72 8.44 35.62
C SER A 265 33.73 9.41 34.95
N LYS A 266 32.66 9.77 35.66
CA LYS A 266 31.71 10.80 35.22
C LYS A 266 32.41 12.13 34.92
N ASP A 267 33.32 12.54 35.79
CA ASP A 267 34.06 13.80 35.68
C ASP A 267 34.90 13.87 34.39
N GLU A 268 35.40 12.72 33.89
CA GLU A 268 36.12 12.68 32.60
C GLU A 268 35.19 12.91 31.39
N LEU A 269 33.90 12.58 31.52
CA LEU A 269 32.92 12.59 30.44
C LEU A 269 32.04 13.85 30.41
N GLU A 270 31.88 14.54 31.54
CA GLU A 270 30.89 15.62 31.73
C GLU A 270 31.08 16.79 30.75
N ASP A 271 32.33 17.15 30.45
CA ASP A 271 32.68 18.25 29.54
C ASP A 271 32.89 17.81 28.08
N LYS A 272 32.53 16.57 27.72
CA LYS A 272 32.78 16.01 26.38
C LYS A 272 31.54 16.05 25.51
N ASN A 273 31.77 16.27 24.21
CA ASN A 273 30.78 16.07 23.18
C ASN A 273 31.02 14.71 22.52
N PHE A 274 29.98 13.88 22.51
CA PHE A 274 30.04 12.56 21.93
C PHE A 274 29.47 12.58 20.53
N TYR A 275 30.11 11.91 19.60
CA TYR A 275 29.60 11.72 18.25
C TYR A 275 28.63 10.55 18.25
N SER A 276 27.59 10.66 17.43
CA SER A 276 26.63 9.58 17.25
C SER A 276 27.28 8.32 16.67
N PHE A 277 26.68 7.17 16.94
CA PHE A 277 27.22 5.84 16.57
C PHE A 277 27.29 5.60 15.05
N ASP A 278 26.70 6.50 14.26
CA ASP A 278 26.56 6.46 12.81
C ASP A 278 27.58 7.34 12.07
N VAL A 279 28.39 8.09 12.82
CA VAL A 279 29.38 8.99 12.23
C VAL A 279 30.53 8.16 11.66
N SER A 280 30.77 8.35 10.37
CA SER A 280 31.90 7.74 9.65
C SER A 280 33.24 8.27 10.17
N THR A 281 34.30 7.48 10.08
CA THR A 281 35.65 7.91 10.49
C THR A 281 36.09 9.16 9.75
N TYR A 282 35.69 9.30 8.49
CA TYR A 282 35.94 10.49 7.70
C TYR A 282 35.27 11.76 8.25
N LYS A 283 33.98 11.70 8.63
CA LYS A 283 33.27 12.83 9.24
C LYS A 283 33.86 13.20 10.58
N LEU A 284 34.17 12.19 11.37
CA LEU A 284 34.75 12.32 12.69
C LEU A 284 36.09 13.07 12.63
N ALA A 285 36.94 12.74 11.65
CA ALA A 285 38.21 13.41 11.38
C ALA A 285 38.07 14.91 11.00
N GLN A 286 36.91 15.32 10.48
CA GLN A 286 36.61 16.73 10.22
C GLN A 286 35.91 17.43 11.40
N GLY A 287 35.73 16.71 12.51
CA GLY A 287 34.89 17.15 13.62
C GLY A 287 33.42 17.34 13.24
N LYS A 288 32.95 16.75 12.14
CA LYS A 288 31.56 16.87 11.66
C LYS A 288 30.73 15.66 12.12
N GLY A 289 29.41 15.84 12.17
CA GLY A 289 28.46 14.80 12.56
C GLY A 289 27.51 15.25 13.67
N SER A 290 26.46 14.46 13.90
CA SER A 290 25.53 14.68 15.01
C SER A 290 26.25 14.42 16.33
N ARG A 291 25.98 15.27 17.32
CA ARG A 291 26.63 15.20 18.62
C ARG A 291 25.60 15.05 19.74
N TYR A 292 26.00 14.35 20.80
CA TYR A 292 25.30 14.22 22.06
C TYR A 292 26.06 14.98 23.14
N GLU A 293 25.33 15.75 23.92
CA GLU A 293 25.83 16.34 25.17
C GLU A 293 25.73 15.31 26.29
N TYR A 294 26.69 15.30 27.22
CA TYR A 294 26.72 14.33 28.33
C TYR A 294 25.39 14.20 29.08
N ASN A 295 24.73 15.31 29.40
CA ASN A 295 23.45 15.32 30.13
C ASN A 295 22.29 14.66 29.38
N SER A 296 22.36 14.61 28.04
CA SER A 296 21.35 13.95 27.20
C SER A 296 21.84 12.60 26.66
N LEU A 297 23.13 12.29 26.81
CA LEU A 297 23.81 11.15 26.22
C LEU A 297 23.10 9.85 26.52
N ASN A 298 22.88 9.55 27.80
CA ASN A 298 22.33 8.25 28.23
C ASN A 298 20.98 7.96 27.58
N ASN A 299 20.09 8.95 27.56
CA ASN A 299 18.73 8.75 27.07
C ASN A 299 18.65 8.85 25.54
N LYS A 300 19.36 9.83 24.95
CA LYS A 300 19.33 10.07 23.50
C LYS A 300 20.04 8.95 22.73
N TYR A 301 21.21 8.51 23.19
CA TYR A 301 21.94 7.42 22.55
C TYR A 301 21.15 6.10 22.54
N ILE A 302 20.59 5.70 23.68
CA ILE A 302 19.82 4.45 23.79
C ILE A 302 18.54 4.55 22.94
N TYR A 303 17.86 5.68 22.99
CA TYR A 303 16.67 5.93 22.18
C TYR A 303 17.00 5.89 20.68
N ASP A 304 18.08 6.52 20.24
CA ASP A 304 18.48 6.54 18.83
C ASP A 304 18.79 5.13 18.33
N LEU A 305 19.57 4.34 19.09
CA LEU A 305 19.85 2.93 18.75
C LEU A 305 18.57 2.07 18.67
N LEU A 306 17.65 2.24 19.61
CA LEU A 306 16.32 1.60 19.59
C LEU A 306 15.53 1.97 18.35
N SER A 307 15.44 3.28 18.09
CA SER A 307 14.70 3.84 16.97
C SER A 307 15.25 3.40 15.62
N GLU A 308 16.53 3.00 15.59
CA GLU A 308 17.24 2.52 14.42
C GLU A 308 17.32 1.00 14.32
N GLY A 309 16.75 0.25 15.27
CA GLY A 309 16.74 -1.22 15.26
C GLY A 309 18.11 -1.84 15.52
N LEU A 310 18.99 -1.12 16.22
CA LEU A 310 20.32 -1.54 16.67
C LEU A 310 20.31 -1.85 18.17
N PHE A 311 19.17 -2.28 18.68
CA PHE A 311 18.95 -2.41 20.11
C PHE A 311 19.92 -3.39 20.78
N THR A 312 20.25 -4.50 20.11
CA THR A 312 21.20 -5.48 20.65
C THR A 312 22.66 -5.06 20.49
N GLU A 313 22.91 -3.89 19.90
CA GLU A 313 24.25 -3.35 19.69
C GLU A 313 24.64 -2.29 20.72
N ILE A 314 23.76 -1.95 21.68
CA ILE A 314 24.02 -0.93 22.71
C ILE A 314 25.40 -1.12 23.36
N GLU A 315 25.72 -2.33 23.84
CA GLU A 315 27.00 -2.58 24.52
C GLU A 315 28.16 -2.91 23.55
N ASN A 316 27.88 -3.11 22.25
CA ASN A 316 28.89 -3.44 21.25
C ASN A 316 29.31 -2.24 20.39
N LYS A 317 28.50 -1.19 20.31
CA LYS A 317 28.76 -0.01 19.48
C LYS A 317 29.42 1.09 20.31
N PRO A 318 30.68 1.45 20.01
CA PRO A 318 31.36 2.48 20.78
C PRO A 318 30.73 3.85 20.54
N LEU A 319 30.67 4.65 21.60
CA LEU A 319 30.53 6.10 21.53
C LEU A 319 31.91 6.71 21.34
N LYS A 320 32.02 7.69 20.44
CA LYS A 320 33.29 8.33 20.09
C LYS A 320 33.31 9.76 20.59
N TYR A 321 34.40 10.22 21.16
CA TYR A 321 34.60 11.64 21.50
C TYR A 321 36.04 12.08 21.23
N ILE A 322 36.22 13.36 20.93
CA ILE A 322 37.55 13.95 20.70
C ILE A 322 38.04 14.58 22.02
N PRO A 323 39.20 14.16 22.56
CA PRO A 323 39.76 14.76 23.76
C PRO A 323 40.18 16.21 23.52
N SER A 324 40.08 17.04 24.55
CA SER A 324 40.39 18.48 24.50
C SER A 324 41.86 18.79 24.16
N ASN A 325 42.77 17.83 24.32
CA ASN A 325 44.21 17.98 24.10
C ASN A 325 44.68 17.34 22.77
N SER A 326 43.77 17.03 21.86
CA SER A 326 44.11 16.41 20.58
C SER A 326 44.78 17.42 19.64
N GLU A 327 46.10 17.37 19.52
CA GLU A 327 46.88 18.25 18.62
C GLU A 327 46.63 17.95 17.13
N SER A 328 46.16 16.74 16.82
CA SER A 328 45.71 16.34 15.49
C SER A 328 44.20 16.09 15.51
N GLY A 329 43.47 16.48 14.48
CA GLY A 329 42.00 16.29 14.40
C GLY A 329 41.52 14.84 14.27
N TYR A 330 42.37 13.86 14.58
CA TYR A 330 42.16 12.44 14.28
C TYR A 330 42.14 11.51 15.51
N ASP A 331 42.59 11.97 16.69
CA ASP A 331 42.61 11.12 17.89
C ASP A 331 41.27 11.20 18.62
N TYR A 332 40.38 10.25 18.32
CA TYR A 332 39.16 10.04 19.10
C TYR A 332 39.36 8.90 20.10
N LYS A 333 38.67 9.00 21.25
CA LYS A 333 38.54 7.90 22.20
C LYS A 333 37.20 7.20 22.00
N GLU A 334 37.21 5.88 22.19
CA GLU A 334 36.01 5.05 22.16
C GLU A 334 35.64 4.62 23.58
N ILE A 335 34.34 4.67 23.89
CA ILE A 335 33.77 4.21 25.15
C ILE A 335 32.57 3.32 24.88
N TYR A 336 32.37 2.30 25.71
CA TYR A 336 31.26 1.37 25.59
C TYR A 336 30.33 1.51 26.79
N PRO A 337 29.02 1.68 26.57
CA PRO A 337 28.05 1.70 27.65
C PRO A 337 27.80 0.28 28.17
N ILE A 338 27.68 0.15 29.48
CA ILE A 338 27.25 -1.07 30.15
C ILE A 338 25.83 -0.87 30.65
N LEU A 339 24.93 -1.76 30.27
CA LEU A 339 23.52 -1.71 30.69
C LEU A 339 23.35 -2.30 32.08
N LYS A 340 22.48 -1.67 32.89
CA LYS A 340 22.06 -2.19 34.19
C LYS A 340 21.50 -3.62 34.04
N PRO A 341 21.78 -4.55 34.98
CA PRO A 341 21.31 -5.95 34.89
C PRO A 341 19.79 -6.11 34.78
N GLU A 342 19.02 -5.21 35.39
CA GLU A 342 17.56 -5.19 35.33
C GLU A 342 17.02 -4.92 33.91
N ILE A 343 17.75 -4.15 33.11
CA ILE A 343 17.38 -3.80 31.72
C ILE A 343 17.48 -5.03 30.82
N LYS A 344 18.51 -5.86 31.02
CA LYS A 344 18.70 -7.13 30.31
C LYS A 344 17.60 -8.15 30.61
N ASN A 345 16.86 -7.95 31.71
CA ASN A 345 15.77 -8.81 32.11
C ASN A 345 14.41 -8.42 31.53
N LEU A 346 14.27 -7.23 30.94
CA LEU A 346 13.04 -6.73 30.34
C LEU A 346 12.58 -7.62 29.18
N ALA A 347 11.27 -7.74 29.00
CA ALA A 347 10.65 -8.54 27.95
C ALA A 347 11.04 -8.01 26.57
N THR A 348 11.05 -6.68 26.40
CA THR A 348 11.53 -6.01 25.17
C THR A 348 12.98 -6.38 24.88
N TYR A 349 13.84 -6.38 25.90
CA TYR A 349 15.26 -6.71 25.71
C TYR A 349 15.45 -8.16 25.28
N LYS A 350 14.88 -9.08 26.05
CA LYS A 350 14.93 -10.53 25.78
C LYS A 350 14.36 -10.87 24.41
N LEU A 351 13.31 -10.19 23.95
CA LEU A 351 12.77 -10.39 22.62
C LEU A 351 13.83 -10.05 21.57
N MET A 352 14.35 -8.82 21.58
CA MET A 352 15.30 -8.35 20.58
C MET A 352 16.60 -9.16 20.60
N GLU A 353 17.08 -9.54 21.78
CA GLU A 353 18.23 -10.42 21.95
C GLU A 353 17.99 -11.80 21.31
N ASN A 354 16.82 -12.40 21.55
CA ASN A 354 16.44 -13.65 20.93
C ASN A 354 16.35 -13.52 19.41
N LEU A 355 15.86 -12.39 18.88
CA LEU A 355 15.88 -12.12 17.44
C LEU A 355 17.31 -12.14 16.87
N THR A 356 18.29 -11.58 17.60
CA THR A 356 19.70 -11.53 17.16
C THR A 356 20.35 -12.89 17.16
N LYS A 357 20.05 -13.74 18.14
CA LYS A 357 20.58 -15.11 18.21
C LYS A 357 20.18 -15.98 16.99
N ILE A 358 19.05 -15.67 16.34
CA ILE A 358 18.51 -16.47 15.23
C ILE A 358 19.20 -16.16 13.90
N VAL A 359 19.63 -14.92 13.71
CA VAL A 359 20.10 -14.39 12.41
C VAL A 359 21.58 -13.94 12.48
N ASN A 360 22.23 -14.15 13.63
CA ASN A 360 23.56 -13.65 13.98
C ASN A 360 24.55 -13.65 12.81
N LEU A 361 25.04 -12.47 12.45
CA LEU A 361 26.13 -12.33 11.50
C LEU A 361 27.47 -12.59 12.18
N ASP A 362 28.43 -13.07 11.41
CA ASP A 362 29.81 -13.16 11.86
C ASP A 362 30.35 -11.76 12.21
N LYS A 363 31.15 -11.66 13.27
CA LYS A 363 31.76 -10.40 13.73
C LYS A 363 32.63 -9.77 12.63
N GLU A 364 33.22 -10.61 11.77
CA GLU A 364 34.05 -10.11 10.66
C GLU A 364 33.23 -9.60 9.46
N PHE A 365 31.91 -9.82 9.42
CA PHE A 365 31.08 -9.49 8.26
C PHE A 365 31.13 -8.00 7.89
N PHE A 366 31.04 -7.12 8.88
CA PHE A 366 31.15 -5.67 8.72
C PHE A 366 32.56 -5.16 9.08
N SER A 367 33.62 -5.91 8.81
CA SER A 367 35.00 -5.44 9.02
C SER A 367 35.58 -4.75 7.79
N GLU A 368 36.68 -4.03 7.97
CA GLU A 368 37.47 -3.45 6.87
C GLU A 368 37.82 -4.50 5.80
N LYS A 369 38.16 -5.73 6.20
CA LYS A 369 38.49 -6.84 5.29
C LYS A 369 37.35 -7.17 4.32
N ASN A 370 36.10 -7.01 4.76
CA ASN A 370 34.90 -7.25 3.97
C ASN A 370 34.29 -5.96 3.43
N ASN A 371 35.09 -4.88 3.34
CA ASN A 371 34.67 -3.55 2.94
C ASN A 371 33.41 -3.10 3.69
N TYR A 372 33.37 -3.38 4.99
CA TYR A 372 32.25 -3.09 5.88
C TYR A 372 30.89 -3.56 5.32
N GLY A 373 30.85 -4.70 4.63
CA GLY A 373 29.62 -5.24 4.05
C GLY A 373 28.98 -4.34 2.99
N ALA A 374 29.75 -3.50 2.29
CA ALA A 374 29.28 -2.51 1.32
C ALA A 374 28.21 -3.07 0.36
N ASN A 375 28.43 -4.25 -0.22
CA ASN A 375 27.47 -4.87 -1.14
C ASN A 375 26.08 -5.11 -0.51
N VAL A 376 26.04 -5.48 0.76
CA VAL A 376 24.78 -5.69 1.49
C VAL A 376 24.18 -4.36 1.90
N ILE A 377 25.00 -3.40 2.33
CA ILE A 377 24.59 -2.02 2.61
C ILE A 377 23.95 -1.38 1.39
N HIS A 378 24.56 -1.43 0.21
CA HIS A 378 24.01 -0.91 -1.05
C HIS A 378 22.64 -1.49 -1.44
N ASN A 379 22.31 -2.67 -0.94
CA ASN A 379 21.02 -3.34 -1.17
C ASN A 379 20.03 -3.16 -0.01
N SER A 380 20.34 -2.29 0.96
CA SER A 380 19.51 -1.99 2.12
C SER A 380 18.38 -1.01 1.80
N ILE A 381 17.27 -1.13 2.54
CA ILE A 381 16.20 -0.12 2.57
C ILE A 381 16.64 1.24 3.14
N PHE A 382 17.80 1.29 3.80
CA PHE A 382 18.31 2.49 4.46
C PHE A 382 19.28 3.30 3.58
N VAL A 383 19.57 2.89 2.34
CA VAL A 383 20.52 3.60 1.46
C VAL A 383 19.96 4.89 0.89
N GLU A 384 20.77 5.95 0.98
CA GLU A 384 20.57 7.22 0.29
C GLU A 384 21.82 7.59 -0.54
N GLU A 385 21.61 8.18 -1.72
CA GLU A 385 22.70 8.81 -2.47
C GLU A 385 22.67 10.31 -2.20
N ASP A 386 23.79 10.90 -1.79
CA ASP A 386 23.92 12.32 -1.43
C ASP A 386 23.81 13.29 -2.62
N ASN A 387 23.64 12.78 -3.83
CA ASN A 387 23.69 13.62 -5.02
C ASN A 387 22.41 14.47 -5.11
N GLN A 388 22.52 15.76 -5.44
CA GLN A 388 21.43 16.75 -5.46
C GLN A 388 20.21 16.36 -6.35
N ASN A 389 20.33 15.30 -7.14
CA ASN A 389 19.20 14.55 -7.72
C ASN A 389 18.61 13.51 -6.74
N TYR A 390 18.51 13.90 -5.46
CA TYR A 390 18.09 13.13 -4.28
C TYR A 390 16.81 12.31 -4.50
N TRP A 391 15.97 12.76 -5.44
CA TRP A 391 14.67 12.21 -5.72
C TRP A 391 14.67 11.03 -6.70
N ASN A 392 15.66 10.88 -7.58
CA ASN A 392 15.53 10.01 -8.75
C ASN A 392 16.33 8.70 -8.68
N VAL A 393 17.45 8.65 -7.95
CA VAL A 393 18.35 7.48 -7.98
C VAL A 393 18.14 6.55 -6.77
N SER A 394 18.07 7.10 -5.54
CA SER A 394 17.72 6.35 -4.32
C SER A 394 16.33 5.70 -4.40
N LYS A 395 15.33 6.39 -4.98
CA LYS A 395 14.01 5.83 -5.28
C LYS A 395 14.05 4.66 -6.26
N ASN A 396 15.02 4.63 -7.18
CA ASN A 396 15.10 3.65 -8.26
C ASN A 396 15.85 2.38 -7.86
N LEU A 397 16.91 2.46 -7.05
CA LEU A 397 17.68 1.29 -6.63
C LEU A 397 16.96 0.50 -5.52
N ASN A 398 16.43 1.21 -4.52
CA ASN A 398 15.74 0.57 -3.39
C ASN A 398 14.45 -0.14 -3.86
N ARG A 399 13.53 0.53 -4.58
CA ARG A 399 12.24 -0.11 -4.96
C ARG A 399 12.38 -1.36 -5.85
N LYS A 400 13.44 -1.48 -6.64
CA LYS A 400 13.62 -2.57 -7.62
C LYS A 400 14.14 -3.86 -7.01
N ASN A 401 14.81 -3.82 -5.86
CA ASN A 401 15.54 -4.96 -5.30
C ASN A 401 15.09 -5.39 -3.89
N ILE A 402 14.34 -4.56 -3.13
CA ILE A 402 13.94 -4.86 -1.73
C ILE A 402 13.20 -6.20 -1.57
N PHE A 403 12.64 -6.81 -2.62
CA PHE A 403 11.96 -8.12 -2.49
C PHE A 403 12.32 -9.13 -3.57
N LYS A 404 13.38 -8.91 -4.34
CA LYS A 404 13.90 -9.90 -5.31
C LYS A 404 14.63 -11.08 -4.67
N GLY A 405 14.73 -11.11 -3.34
CA GLY A 405 15.49 -12.11 -2.58
C GLY A 405 16.84 -11.59 -2.08
N ASP A 406 17.33 -10.47 -2.62
CA ASP A 406 18.63 -9.87 -2.22
C ASP A 406 18.54 -9.12 -0.88
N PHE A 407 17.35 -8.66 -0.49
CA PHE A 407 17.10 -8.07 0.81
C PHE A 407 16.66 -9.15 1.80
N ASN A 408 17.51 -9.42 2.79
CA ASN A 408 17.35 -10.53 3.74
C ASN A 408 16.13 -10.44 4.67
N TYR A 409 15.35 -9.36 4.64
CA TYR A 409 14.16 -9.21 5.49
C TYR A 409 13.21 -10.39 5.41
N ASN A 410 12.83 -10.84 4.20
CA ASN A 410 11.88 -11.95 4.07
C ASN A 410 12.45 -13.25 4.65
N ASN A 411 13.74 -13.50 4.44
CA ASN A 411 14.43 -14.68 4.96
C ASN A 411 14.50 -14.64 6.49
N ASP A 412 14.88 -13.50 7.04
CA ASP A 412 15.04 -13.29 8.48
C ASP A 412 13.67 -13.34 9.18
N TYR A 413 12.66 -12.68 8.60
CA TYR A 413 11.28 -12.74 9.07
C TYR A 413 10.76 -14.18 9.09
N GLN A 414 10.97 -14.97 8.03
CA GLN A 414 10.53 -16.37 8.00
C GLN A 414 11.24 -17.23 9.05
N LYS A 415 12.56 -17.06 9.24
CA LYS A 415 13.32 -17.76 10.27
C LYS A 415 12.77 -17.46 11.66
N ILE A 416 12.59 -16.17 11.96
CA ILE A 416 12.06 -15.69 13.24
C ILE A 416 10.62 -16.18 13.46
N SER A 417 9.75 -16.03 12.46
CA SER A 417 8.32 -16.36 12.55
C SER A 417 8.07 -17.86 12.80
N LYS A 418 8.92 -18.73 12.26
CA LYS A 418 8.84 -20.19 12.46
C LYS A 418 9.04 -20.61 13.91
N ILE A 419 9.93 -19.93 14.64
CA ILE A 419 10.28 -20.30 16.01
C ILE A 419 9.57 -19.43 17.06
N ALA A 420 8.95 -18.32 16.64
CA ALA A 420 8.11 -17.51 17.50
C ALA A 420 6.91 -18.30 18.03
N ASN A 421 6.58 -18.08 19.31
CA ASN A 421 5.32 -18.53 19.90
C ASN A 421 4.11 -17.83 19.25
N SER A 422 2.89 -18.26 19.57
CA SER A 422 1.67 -17.72 18.92
C SER A 422 1.50 -16.21 19.09
N GLU A 423 1.77 -15.69 20.29
CA GLU A 423 1.68 -14.27 20.59
C GLU A 423 2.68 -13.44 19.79
N LEU A 424 3.95 -13.83 19.83
CA LEU A 424 5.00 -13.13 19.10
C LEU A 424 4.80 -13.25 17.58
N ARG A 425 4.30 -14.39 17.09
CA ARG A 425 3.98 -14.57 15.67
C ARG A 425 2.87 -13.64 15.21
N ASP A 426 1.85 -13.43 16.05
CA ASP A 426 0.78 -12.46 15.77
C ASP A 426 1.33 -11.02 15.76
N PHE A 427 2.20 -10.66 16.70
CA PHE A 427 2.85 -9.34 16.72
C PHE A 427 3.76 -9.12 15.51
N LEU A 428 4.60 -10.10 15.17
CA LEU A 428 5.47 -10.07 13.99
C LEU A 428 4.68 -9.93 12.69
N LYS A 429 3.46 -10.46 12.62
CA LYS A 429 2.58 -10.24 11.47
C LYS A 429 2.13 -8.78 11.34
N ILE A 430 1.95 -8.07 12.46
CA ILE A 430 1.71 -6.61 12.43
C ILE A 430 2.99 -5.88 11.97
N VAL A 431 4.15 -6.29 12.48
CA VAL A 431 5.46 -5.77 12.03
C VAL A 431 5.64 -5.97 10.52
N ASP A 432 5.28 -7.13 9.99
CA ASP A 432 5.37 -7.42 8.55
C ASP A 432 4.39 -6.59 7.73
N ASP A 433 3.14 -6.48 8.17
CA ASP A 433 2.18 -5.57 7.53
C ASP A 433 2.68 -4.12 7.57
N PHE A 434 3.34 -3.70 8.64
CA PHE A 434 3.94 -2.38 8.80
C PHE A 434 5.10 -2.15 7.82
N VAL A 435 6.10 -3.05 7.80
CA VAL A 435 7.24 -2.97 6.87
C VAL A 435 6.74 -2.97 5.43
N LYS A 436 5.81 -3.87 5.09
CA LYS A 436 5.18 -3.89 3.77
C LYS A 436 4.45 -2.58 3.47
N SER A 437 3.70 -2.02 4.43
CA SER A 437 3.02 -0.74 4.24
C SER A 437 4.01 0.41 4.00
N LYS A 438 5.11 0.48 4.77
CA LYS A 438 6.11 1.55 4.71
C LYS A 438 6.99 1.46 3.45
N TYR A 439 7.36 0.24 3.02
CA TYR A 439 8.40 0.04 2.01
C TYR A 439 7.92 -0.55 0.67
N LEU A 440 6.78 -1.27 0.61
CA LEU A 440 6.17 -1.71 -0.67
C LEU A 440 5.22 -0.68 -1.29
N THR A 441 4.83 0.33 -0.51
CA THR A 441 3.99 1.42 -0.99
C THR A 441 4.84 2.67 -1.17
N THR A 442 4.59 3.45 -2.22
CA THR A 442 5.38 4.66 -2.53
C THR A 442 5.11 5.80 -1.54
N ASN A 443 4.22 5.57 -0.58
CA ASN A 443 3.65 6.56 0.31
C ASN A 443 4.07 6.21 1.72
N HIS A 444 4.90 7.10 2.28
CA HIS A 444 5.46 6.97 3.61
C HIS A 444 4.35 7.26 4.65
N PRO A 445 3.91 6.28 5.47
CA PRO A 445 2.82 6.51 6.40
C PRO A 445 3.19 7.35 7.63
N PHE A 446 4.46 7.73 7.77
CA PHE A 446 5.01 8.43 8.93
C PHE A 446 5.83 9.66 8.56
N SER A 447 5.84 10.09 7.29
CA SER A 447 6.64 11.25 6.90
C SER A 447 5.78 12.46 7.22
N GLU A 448 5.77 12.83 8.48
CA GLU A 448 5.58 14.23 8.77
C GLU A 448 6.63 14.99 7.98
N ARG A 449 6.31 16.20 7.52
CA ARG A 449 7.27 17.09 6.89
C ARG A 449 8.41 17.51 7.84
N ASN A 450 8.66 16.78 8.92
CA ASN A 450 9.84 16.89 9.75
C ASN A 450 10.97 16.11 9.08
N TYR A 451 11.60 16.79 8.11
CA TYR A 451 12.90 16.49 7.52
C TYR A 451 14.03 16.19 8.54
N ARG A 452 13.78 16.30 9.85
CA ARG A 452 14.78 16.17 10.91
C ARG A 452 14.63 14.93 11.80
N ASP A 453 13.45 14.30 11.87
CA ASP A 453 13.20 13.28 12.91
C ASP A 453 13.31 11.82 12.41
N GLU A 454 13.31 11.58 11.09
CA GLU A 454 13.34 10.22 10.53
C GLU A 454 14.69 9.78 9.92
N GLN A 455 15.66 10.69 9.85
CA GLN A 455 16.97 10.49 9.17
C GLN A 455 18.13 10.11 10.10
N ILE A 456 17.88 9.67 11.33
CA ILE A 456 18.97 9.41 12.29
C ILE A 456 19.95 8.33 11.77
N PHE A 457 19.55 7.46 10.83
CA PHE A 457 20.49 6.52 10.19
C PHE A 457 20.11 6.11 8.77
N THR A 458 20.57 6.89 7.79
CA THR A 458 20.58 6.51 6.37
C THR A 458 22.01 6.24 5.89
N PHE A 459 22.19 5.27 5.00
CA PHE A 459 23.49 4.89 4.48
C PHE A 459 23.82 5.79 3.30
N ILE A 460 24.68 6.78 3.54
CA ILE A 460 25.10 7.71 2.50
C ILE A 460 26.20 7.03 1.68
N VAL A 461 25.90 6.74 0.41
CA VAL A 461 26.84 6.04 -0.50
C VAL A 461 27.86 7.00 -1.09
N ASN A 462 27.46 8.22 -1.43
CA ASN A 462 28.25 9.14 -2.24
C ASN A 462 28.35 10.49 -1.55
N GLU A 463 28.98 10.55 -0.39
CA GLU A 463 28.99 11.79 0.38
C GLU A 463 29.83 12.86 -0.33
N GLN A 464 29.23 14.03 -0.61
CA GLN A 464 29.96 15.16 -1.18
C GLN A 464 30.72 15.90 -0.08
N VAL A 465 32.04 15.94 -0.22
CA VAL A 465 32.87 16.69 0.70
C VAL A 465 33.23 18.04 0.10
N SER A 466 32.74 19.12 0.70
CA SER A 466 33.29 20.45 0.43
C SER A 466 34.68 20.56 1.06
N SER A 467 35.70 20.85 0.26
CA SER A 467 37.05 21.17 0.75
C SER A 467 37.07 22.56 1.39
N SER A 468 36.37 22.75 2.51
CA SER A 468 36.34 24.02 3.25
C SER A 468 37.63 24.26 4.06
N GLY A 469 38.77 23.96 3.45
CA GLY A 469 40.12 24.18 3.99
C GLY A 469 41.22 24.24 2.92
N ILE A 470 40.90 23.93 1.65
CA ILE A 470 41.85 24.06 0.53
C ILE A 470 41.15 24.85 -0.57
N SER A 471 41.54 26.11 -0.70
CA SER A 471 41.06 27.01 -1.75
C SER A 471 41.36 26.40 -3.13
N GLY A 472 40.31 25.92 -3.83
CA GLY A 472 40.37 25.63 -5.26
C GLY A 472 40.06 24.20 -5.71
N SER A 473 39.65 23.27 -4.85
CA SER A 473 39.33 21.90 -5.28
C SER A 473 37.84 21.66 -5.48
N TRP A 474 37.48 21.06 -6.62
CA TRP A 474 36.14 20.56 -6.90
C TRP A 474 35.81 19.47 -5.87
N GLY A 475 34.63 19.53 -5.22
CA GLY A 475 34.24 18.56 -4.19
C GLY A 475 34.38 17.13 -4.71
N PHE A 476 35.07 16.28 -3.95
CA PHE A 476 35.20 14.85 -4.25
C PHE A 476 34.15 14.06 -3.45
N THR A 477 33.76 12.91 -3.99
CA THR A 477 32.77 12.01 -3.41
C THR A 477 33.48 10.91 -2.63
N VAL A 478 33.09 10.67 -1.38
CA VAL A 478 33.63 9.58 -0.55
C VAL A 478 32.51 8.63 -0.15
N THR A 479 32.76 7.33 -0.31
CA THR A 479 31.91 6.26 0.25
C THR A 479 32.60 5.73 1.50
N ASP A 480 31.99 5.88 2.68
CA ASP A 480 32.55 5.42 3.94
C ASP A 480 31.48 4.71 4.79
N PHE A 481 31.63 3.40 4.94
CA PHE A 481 30.77 2.54 5.75
C PHE A 481 31.42 2.09 7.06
N SER A 482 32.50 2.74 7.51
CA SER A 482 33.19 2.41 8.77
C SER A 482 32.28 2.46 10.00
N TRP A 483 31.20 3.25 9.97
CA TRP A 483 30.17 3.25 11.02
C TRP A 483 29.52 1.87 11.22
N ALA A 484 29.51 1.00 10.20
CA ALA A 484 28.92 -0.33 10.26
C ALA A 484 29.82 -1.32 11.04
N GLU A 485 31.06 -0.95 11.32
CA GLU A 485 32.05 -1.82 11.94
C GLU A 485 31.57 -2.47 13.23
N GLY A 486 31.72 -3.79 13.33
CA GLY A 486 31.32 -4.56 14.51
C GLY A 486 29.82 -4.79 14.68
N MET A 487 28.97 -4.37 13.72
CA MET A 487 27.54 -4.77 13.72
C MET A 487 27.39 -6.28 13.66
N ARG A 488 26.44 -6.83 14.42
CA ARG A 488 26.09 -8.26 14.45
C ARG A 488 24.67 -8.53 13.97
N THR A 489 23.80 -7.52 14.00
CA THR A 489 22.47 -7.58 13.41
C THR A 489 22.52 -7.53 11.88
N SER A 490 21.81 -8.45 11.22
CA SER A 490 21.57 -8.33 9.78
C SER A 490 20.68 -7.12 9.47
N LEU A 491 20.74 -6.63 8.23
CA LEU A 491 19.87 -5.55 7.78
C LEU A 491 18.38 -5.91 7.80
N GLY A 492 18.06 -7.18 7.51
CA GLY A 492 16.69 -7.70 7.58
C GLY A 492 16.18 -7.72 9.03
N GLN A 493 17.01 -8.18 9.95
CA GLN A 493 16.70 -8.19 11.38
C GLN A 493 16.58 -6.78 11.95
N ARG A 494 17.49 -5.87 11.61
CA ARG A 494 17.42 -4.45 11.97
C ARG A 494 16.11 -3.81 11.55
N THR A 495 15.64 -4.13 10.34
CA THR A 495 14.34 -3.66 9.83
C THR A 495 13.18 -4.13 10.72
N ILE A 496 13.21 -5.39 11.16
CA ILE A 496 12.22 -5.96 12.07
C ILE A 496 12.27 -5.26 13.44
N GLN A 497 13.46 -5.09 14.02
CA GLN A 497 13.62 -4.43 15.32
C GLN A 497 13.13 -2.98 15.29
N ARG A 498 13.54 -2.22 14.26
CA ARG A 498 13.13 -0.82 14.05
C ARG A 498 11.61 -0.70 13.92
N ALA A 499 11.00 -1.54 13.10
CA ALA A 499 9.56 -1.55 12.90
C ALA A 499 8.80 -1.97 14.18
N ALA A 500 9.30 -2.96 14.91
CA ALA A 500 8.72 -3.37 16.18
C ALA A 500 8.77 -2.25 17.23
N PHE A 501 9.91 -1.59 17.41
CA PHE A 501 10.03 -0.46 18.35
C PHE A 501 9.10 0.69 17.97
N LYS A 502 9.07 1.10 16.69
CA LYS A 502 8.17 2.15 16.20
C LYS A 502 6.69 1.82 16.41
N LEU A 503 6.29 0.55 16.25
CA LEU A 503 4.92 0.13 16.53
C LEU A 503 4.56 0.22 18.01
N LEU A 504 5.48 -0.16 18.91
CA LEU A 504 5.26 -0.07 20.33
C LEU A 504 5.21 1.39 20.79
N GLU A 505 6.10 2.24 20.27
CA GLU A 505 6.12 3.69 20.48
C GLU A 505 4.77 4.33 20.13
N LEU A 506 4.25 4.05 18.93
CA LEU A 506 2.93 4.51 18.49
C LEU A 506 1.80 3.99 19.37
N ALA A 507 1.91 2.75 19.85
CA ALA A 507 0.92 2.15 20.73
C ALA A 507 0.98 2.71 22.16
N ILE A 508 2.03 3.42 22.54
CA ILE A 508 2.08 4.11 23.84
C ILE A 508 1.61 5.55 23.70
N GLN A 509 2.10 6.27 22.70
CA GLN A 509 1.88 7.70 22.59
C GLN A 509 1.28 8.10 21.25
N ILE A 510 0.17 8.84 21.31
CA ILE A 510 -0.47 9.50 20.18
C ILE A 510 -0.05 10.97 20.19
N GLU A 511 0.48 11.46 19.06
CA GLU A 511 0.95 12.84 18.88
C GLU A 511 -0.24 13.81 18.73
N ASP A 512 -0.09 15.07 19.16
CA ASP A 512 -1.13 16.12 18.96
C ASP A 512 -1.34 16.46 17.47
N SER A 513 -0.34 16.18 16.61
CA SER A 513 -0.48 16.27 15.15
C SER A 513 -1.49 15.25 14.59
N THR A 514 -1.74 14.16 15.34
CA THR A 514 -2.66 13.08 14.96
C THR A 514 -4.04 13.17 15.59
N TYR A 515 -4.19 13.90 16.70
CA TYR A 515 -5.46 14.08 17.39
C TYR A 515 -5.65 15.52 17.83
N PRO A 516 -6.80 16.15 17.57
CA PRO A 516 -7.99 15.63 16.89
C PRO A 516 -7.97 15.86 15.38
N TYR A 517 -8.96 15.31 14.66
CA TYR A 517 -9.15 15.58 13.24
C TYR A 517 -9.37 17.08 13.00
N ARG A 518 -8.51 17.70 12.17
CA ARG A 518 -8.63 19.11 11.77
C ARG A 518 -9.06 19.23 10.32
N LEU A 519 -9.97 20.17 10.04
CA LEU A 519 -10.47 20.43 8.68
C LEU A 519 -9.38 20.99 7.75
N ASP A 520 -8.52 21.85 8.27
CA ASP A 520 -7.32 22.36 7.61
C ASP A 520 -6.27 22.75 8.67
N SER A 521 -5.05 23.09 8.24
CA SER A 521 -3.93 23.43 9.14
C SER A 521 -4.18 24.67 10.00
N ASN A 522 -5.14 25.52 9.61
CA ASN A 522 -5.42 26.81 10.24
C ASN A 522 -6.75 26.79 11.00
N SER A 523 -7.49 25.68 10.97
CA SER A 523 -8.80 25.55 11.58
C SER A 523 -8.68 25.12 13.03
N GLU A 524 -9.20 25.95 13.93
CA GLU A 524 -9.38 25.60 15.35
C GLU A 524 -10.50 24.58 15.57
N LYS A 525 -11.33 24.31 14.54
CA LYS A 525 -12.45 23.39 14.66
C LYS A 525 -11.97 21.94 14.66
N LYS A 526 -11.93 21.38 15.86
CA LYS A 526 -11.67 19.96 16.14
C LYS A 526 -12.92 19.13 15.78
N LEU A 527 -12.76 18.07 14.98
CA LEU A 527 -13.82 17.12 14.64
C LEU A 527 -13.61 15.78 15.37
N THR A 528 -14.71 15.19 15.84
CA THR A 528 -14.71 13.83 16.37
C THR A 528 -14.68 12.80 15.24
N GLY A 529 -14.17 11.59 15.50
CA GLY A 529 -14.17 10.52 14.49
C GLY A 529 -15.57 10.18 13.97
N LYS A 530 -16.61 10.32 14.80
CA LYS A 530 -18.02 10.17 14.40
C LYS A 530 -18.47 11.23 13.38
N GLU A 531 -18.12 12.49 13.60
CA GLU A 531 -18.44 13.56 12.65
C GLU A 531 -17.71 13.37 11.33
N VAL A 532 -16.44 12.99 11.39
CA VAL A 532 -15.64 12.62 10.23
C VAL A 532 -16.31 11.48 9.45
N GLN A 533 -16.65 10.38 10.12
CA GLN A 533 -17.29 9.25 9.49
C GLN A 533 -18.61 9.63 8.83
N LYS A 534 -19.48 10.38 9.52
CA LYS A 534 -20.78 10.83 8.99
C LYS A 534 -20.62 11.69 7.75
N ASN A 535 -19.72 12.67 7.78
CA ASN A 535 -19.46 13.57 6.67
C ASN A 535 -18.93 12.82 5.45
N LEU A 536 -18.02 11.88 5.66
CA LEU A 536 -17.46 11.06 4.58
C LEU A 536 -18.46 10.06 4.03
N LEU A 537 -19.30 9.45 4.87
CA LEU A 537 -20.35 8.55 4.43
C LEU A 537 -21.34 9.28 3.52
N LEU A 538 -21.80 10.47 3.93
CA LEU A 538 -22.68 11.30 3.11
C LEU A 538 -22.01 11.67 1.77
N LYS A 539 -20.76 12.17 1.82
CA LYS A 539 -19.98 12.55 0.63
C LYS A 539 -19.80 11.37 -0.34
N ASN A 540 -19.45 10.20 0.18
CA ASN A 540 -19.25 9.00 -0.61
C ASN A 540 -20.58 8.49 -1.21
N MET A 541 -21.72 8.68 -0.53
CA MET A 541 -23.03 8.32 -1.07
C MET A 541 -23.50 9.27 -2.18
N THR A 542 -23.09 10.54 -2.15
CA THR A 542 -23.53 11.55 -3.14
C THR A 542 -22.66 11.62 -4.39
N ASN A 543 -21.45 11.06 -4.37
CA ASN A 543 -20.53 11.09 -5.51
C ASN A 543 -20.46 9.72 -6.22
N PRO A 544 -21.24 9.49 -7.29
CA PRO A 544 -21.27 8.20 -7.99
C PRO A 544 -19.91 7.83 -8.62
N PHE A 545 -19.08 8.81 -8.98
CA PHE A 545 -17.76 8.55 -9.54
C PHE A 545 -16.79 7.95 -8.49
N ASP A 546 -16.86 8.44 -7.25
CA ASP A 546 -16.06 7.92 -6.14
C ASP A 546 -16.53 6.51 -5.71
N ILE A 547 -17.85 6.24 -5.76
CA ILE A 547 -18.42 4.90 -5.53
C ILE A 547 -17.84 3.89 -6.54
N ILE A 548 -17.93 4.20 -7.83
CA ILE A 548 -17.44 3.34 -8.91
C ILE A 548 -15.93 3.14 -8.78
N TRP A 549 -15.19 4.21 -8.53
CA TRP A 549 -13.75 4.17 -8.29
C TRP A 549 -13.38 3.22 -7.13
N LYS A 550 -14.02 3.37 -5.97
CA LYS A 550 -13.77 2.51 -4.79
C LYS A 550 -14.13 1.04 -5.00
N GLN A 551 -15.12 0.76 -5.84
CA GLN A 551 -15.47 -0.61 -6.21
C GLN A 551 -14.43 -1.25 -7.11
N ILE A 552 -13.92 -0.52 -8.11
CA ILE A 552 -12.86 -1.00 -9.01
C ILE A 552 -11.59 -1.41 -8.23
N PHE A 553 -11.25 -0.70 -7.16
CA PHE A 553 -10.07 -1.01 -6.34
C PHE A 553 -10.36 -1.94 -5.15
N ASN A 554 -11.62 -2.34 -4.95
CA ASN A 554 -12.07 -3.26 -3.90
C ASN A 554 -11.38 -3.04 -2.54
N VAL A 555 -11.59 -1.86 -1.97
CA VAL A 555 -10.93 -1.35 -0.75
C VAL A 555 -11.38 -2.09 0.54
N GLN A 556 -11.89 -3.32 0.48
CA GLN A 556 -12.63 -3.95 1.58
C GLN A 556 -11.81 -4.31 2.82
N THR A 557 -10.49 -4.44 2.72
CA THR A 557 -9.69 -5.16 3.74
C THR A 557 -8.97 -4.26 4.75
N ASN A 558 -9.36 -4.31 6.03
CA ASN A 558 -8.82 -3.50 7.15
C ASN A 558 -7.38 -3.84 7.61
N LYS A 559 -6.55 -4.48 6.78
CA LYS A 559 -5.14 -4.69 7.15
C LYS A 559 -4.36 -3.45 6.78
N THR A 560 -3.45 -3.02 7.65
CA THR A 560 -2.60 -1.83 7.52
C THR A 560 -1.93 -1.73 6.14
N TYR A 561 -1.39 -2.83 5.66
CA TYR A 561 -0.79 -2.90 4.34
C TYR A 561 -1.76 -2.55 3.19
N ASN A 562 -3.03 -2.89 3.33
CA ASN A 562 -4.06 -2.52 2.36
C ASN A 562 -4.48 -1.06 2.51
N LEU A 563 -4.55 -0.53 3.74
CA LEU A 563 -4.84 0.90 3.97
C LEU A 563 -3.75 1.80 3.35
N ALA A 564 -2.49 1.38 3.40
CA ALA A 564 -1.41 2.08 2.70
C ALA A 564 -1.53 1.96 1.17
N TRP A 565 -2.10 0.87 0.67
CA TRP A 565 -2.45 0.68 -0.74
C TRP A 565 -3.60 1.60 -1.20
N ASP A 566 -4.48 2.01 -0.30
CA ASP A 566 -5.59 2.91 -0.63
C ASP A 566 -5.15 4.38 -0.75
N ARG A 567 -3.90 4.74 -0.35
CA ARG A 567 -3.33 6.09 -0.54
C ARG A 567 -2.94 6.43 -1.99
N PHE A 568 -3.12 5.52 -2.94
CA PHE A 568 -2.73 5.73 -4.33
C PHE A 568 -3.88 6.31 -5.15
N SER A 569 -4.15 7.60 -4.98
CA SER A 569 -4.81 8.36 -6.05
C SER A 569 -3.79 8.67 -7.16
N LEU A 570 -4.25 9.04 -8.36
CA LEU A 570 -3.41 9.36 -9.53
C LEU A 570 -2.42 10.52 -9.31
N SER A 571 -2.39 11.16 -8.14
CA SER A 571 -1.52 12.28 -7.82
C SER A 571 -0.49 11.91 -6.75
N SER A 572 0.73 12.40 -6.97
CA SER A 572 1.82 12.44 -5.99
C SER A 572 1.57 13.43 -4.83
N SER A 573 0.41 14.09 -4.79
CA SER A 573 0.05 15.06 -3.77
C SER A 573 -0.71 14.38 -2.61
N ILE A 574 -0.17 14.58 -1.42
CA ILE A 574 -0.47 14.02 -0.09
C ILE A 574 -1.93 14.24 0.41
N GLY A 575 -2.87 14.66 -0.43
CA GLY A 575 -4.24 15.01 -0.03
C GLY A 575 -5.31 13.98 -0.42
N SER A 576 -5.78 13.21 0.56
CA SER A 576 -7.11 12.58 0.59
C SER A 576 -7.43 11.41 -0.35
N SER A 577 -6.93 10.22 -0.02
CA SER A 577 -7.84 9.08 -0.14
C SER A 577 -8.70 9.02 1.11
N ASN A 578 -10.03 9.09 0.97
CA ASN A 578 -10.93 8.90 2.11
C ASN A 578 -10.76 7.46 2.61
N PRO A 579 -10.20 7.21 3.81
CA PRO A 579 -10.01 5.87 4.30
C PRO A 579 -11.36 5.18 4.49
N LEU A 580 -11.40 3.86 4.28
CA LEU A 580 -12.63 3.09 4.45
C LEU A 580 -13.06 3.02 5.91
N TYR A 581 -12.10 2.99 6.83
CA TYR A 581 -12.32 2.84 8.25
C TYR A 581 -11.89 4.12 8.96
N ILE A 582 -12.76 4.63 9.84
CA ILE A 582 -12.46 5.75 10.71
C ILE A 582 -12.27 5.22 12.12
N TYR A 583 -11.20 5.66 12.75
CA TYR A 583 -10.87 5.37 14.12
C TYR A 583 -11.03 6.65 14.97
N ASP A 584 -11.14 6.49 16.27
CA ASP A 584 -11.13 7.61 17.20
C ASP A 584 -10.36 7.22 18.47
N VAL A 585 -9.98 8.22 19.24
CA VAL A 585 -9.19 8.04 20.46
C VAL A 585 -10.03 8.47 21.66
N GLU A 586 -10.24 7.54 22.59
CA GLU A 586 -10.96 7.84 23.84
C GLU A 586 -9.97 8.07 24.99
N GLY A 587 -10.30 9.03 25.86
CA GLY A 587 -9.50 9.33 27.05
C GLY A 587 -8.11 9.89 26.73
N TYR A 588 -7.95 10.56 25.57
CA TYR A 588 -6.72 11.26 25.21
C TYR A 588 -6.37 12.31 26.25
N LYS A 589 -5.11 12.31 26.67
CA LYS A 589 -4.48 13.29 27.53
C LYS A 589 -3.38 13.95 26.71
N GLU A 590 -3.51 15.26 26.52
CA GLU A 590 -2.51 16.03 25.80
C GLU A 590 -1.16 15.91 26.53
N PRO A 591 -0.07 15.54 25.85
CA PRO A 591 1.23 15.45 26.49
C PRO A 591 1.63 16.82 27.04
N LYS A 592 2.09 16.86 28.30
CA LYS A 592 2.42 18.11 29.01
C LYS A 592 3.51 18.93 28.33
N THR A 593 4.36 18.29 27.54
CA THR A 593 5.40 18.89 26.70
C THR A 593 5.54 18.10 25.41
N ASN A 594 6.01 18.73 24.33
CA ASN A 594 6.52 18.03 23.14
C ASN A 594 7.87 17.36 23.47
N SER A 595 7.87 16.46 24.44
CA SER A 595 9.07 15.78 24.93
C SER A 595 9.62 14.83 23.86
N GLU A 596 10.90 14.96 23.55
CA GLU A 596 11.64 14.02 22.70
C GLU A 596 12.15 12.80 23.52
N GLY A 597 12.60 11.74 22.83
CA GLY A 597 13.23 10.59 23.47
C GLY A 597 12.30 9.78 24.37
N PHE A 598 12.77 9.39 25.57
CA PHE A 598 11.99 8.58 26.52
C PHE A 598 11.01 9.37 27.40
N ALA A 599 11.24 10.67 27.58
CA ALA A 599 10.41 11.53 28.44
C ALA A 599 8.93 11.50 28.03
N LYS A 600 8.68 11.21 26.75
CA LYS A 600 7.37 11.07 26.13
C LYS A 600 6.55 9.87 26.61
N PHE A 601 7.19 8.90 27.26
CA PHE A 601 6.55 7.71 27.85
C PHE A 601 6.39 7.81 29.37
N SER A 602 6.80 8.91 29.99
CA SER A 602 6.85 9.05 31.47
C SER A 602 5.49 8.88 32.17
N GLU A 603 4.39 9.19 31.47
CA GLU A 603 3.02 9.00 31.98
C GLU A 603 2.34 7.71 31.45
N GLY A 604 3.10 6.83 30.78
CA GLY A 604 2.58 5.66 30.11
C GLY A 604 1.74 6.01 28.88
N ARG A 605 0.62 5.31 28.67
CA ARG A 605 -0.28 5.62 27.54
C ARG A 605 -0.98 6.96 27.77
N ASN A 606 -0.89 7.85 26.79
CA ASN A 606 -1.61 9.13 26.83
C ASN A 606 -3.06 9.03 26.32
N TYR A 607 -3.62 7.83 26.24
CA TYR A 607 -5.00 7.57 25.84
C TYR A 607 -5.50 6.28 26.50
N SER A 608 -6.83 6.11 26.56
CA SER A 608 -7.44 4.91 27.15
C SER A 608 -7.62 3.78 26.13
N GLN A 609 -8.16 4.10 24.95
CA GLN A 609 -8.31 3.16 23.86
C GLN A 609 -8.42 3.87 22.51
N VAL A 610 -8.05 3.15 21.44
CA VAL A 610 -8.34 3.53 20.06
C VAL A 610 -9.48 2.63 19.58
N ILE A 611 -10.58 3.24 19.15
CA ILE A 611 -11.80 2.53 18.76
C ILE A 611 -12.06 2.66 17.26
N LEU A 612 -12.59 1.60 16.65
CA LEU A 612 -13.13 1.68 15.30
C LEU A 612 -14.52 2.32 15.36
N VAL A 613 -14.64 3.55 14.86
CA VAL A 613 -15.91 4.29 14.81
C VAL A 613 -16.84 3.67 13.77
N GLY A 614 -16.30 3.32 12.61
CA GLY A 614 -17.03 2.61 11.58
C GLY A 614 -16.49 2.81 10.18
N LYS A 615 -17.29 2.40 9.19
CA LYS A 615 -16.93 2.46 7.77
C LYS A 615 -17.48 3.73 7.11
N THR A 616 -16.70 4.32 6.20
CA THR A 616 -17.12 5.46 5.35
C THR A 616 -17.79 5.01 4.05
N PHE A 617 -17.66 3.73 3.69
CA PHE A 617 -18.25 3.16 2.49
C PHE A 617 -18.56 1.67 2.70
N ASN A 618 -19.66 1.19 2.14
CA ASN A 618 -20.00 -0.23 2.15
C ASN A 618 -20.00 -0.76 0.72
N VAL A 619 -18.88 -1.39 0.35
CA VAL A 619 -18.66 -1.94 -0.99
C VAL A 619 -19.74 -2.99 -1.35
N ALA A 620 -20.08 -3.89 -0.42
CA ALA A 620 -21.11 -4.89 -0.67
C ALA A 620 -22.50 -4.27 -0.87
N ALA A 621 -22.88 -3.31 -0.02
CA ALA A 621 -24.17 -2.62 -0.15
C ALA A 621 -24.25 -1.84 -1.47
N SER A 622 -23.16 -1.19 -1.89
CA SER A 622 -23.13 -0.47 -3.18
C SER A 622 -23.22 -1.40 -4.40
N TYR A 623 -22.61 -2.59 -4.37
CA TYR A 623 -22.82 -3.62 -5.40
C TYR A 623 -24.30 -4.07 -5.45
N ILE A 624 -24.93 -4.30 -4.30
CA ILE A 624 -26.34 -4.71 -4.20
C ILE A 624 -27.28 -3.62 -4.73
N ILE A 625 -27.06 -2.35 -4.34
CA ILE A 625 -27.88 -1.22 -4.80
C ILE A 625 -27.78 -1.08 -6.32
N MET A 626 -26.58 -1.15 -6.89
CA MET A 626 -26.42 -1.09 -8.36
C MET A 626 -27.07 -2.27 -9.06
N LEU A 627 -26.88 -3.49 -8.56
CA LEU A 627 -27.55 -4.67 -9.10
C LEU A 627 -29.07 -4.47 -9.13
N PHE A 628 -29.65 -3.93 -8.06
CA PHE A 628 -31.08 -3.65 -7.96
C PHE A 628 -31.53 -2.59 -8.99
N VAL A 629 -30.79 -1.49 -9.13
CA VAL A 629 -31.05 -0.47 -10.15
C VAL A 629 -31.02 -1.06 -11.56
N TYR A 630 -30.04 -1.93 -11.85
CA TYR A 630 -29.92 -2.55 -13.17
C TYR A 630 -31.01 -3.59 -13.44
N LEU A 631 -31.42 -4.37 -12.44
CA LEU A 631 -32.56 -5.26 -12.55
C LEU A 631 -33.85 -4.48 -12.87
N LEU A 632 -34.08 -3.35 -12.19
CA LEU A 632 -35.22 -2.46 -12.47
C LEU A 632 -35.18 -1.90 -13.89
N LEU A 633 -34.02 -1.42 -14.36
CA LEU A 633 -33.85 -0.92 -15.73
C LEU A 633 -34.05 -2.03 -16.77
N GLY A 634 -33.55 -3.25 -16.51
CA GLY A 634 -33.75 -4.41 -17.35
C GLY A 634 -35.22 -4.82 -17.44
N LEU A 635 -35.94 -4.83 -16.32
CA LEU A 635 -37.38 -5.07 -16.26
C LEU A 635 -38.16 -4.00 -17.04
N LEU A 636 -37.78 -2.73 -16.91
CA LEU A 636 -38.39 -1.63 -17.66
C LEU A 636 -38.10 -1.76 -19.17
N GLY A 637 -36.89 -2.18 -19.54
CA GLY A 637 -36.51 -2.53 -20.91
C GLY A 637 -37.36 -3.65 -21.50
N TYR A 638 -37.51 -4.74 -20.76
CA TYR A 638 -38.40 -5.84 -21.14
C TYR A 638 -39.85 -5.39 -21.28
N TRP A 639 -40.36 -4.60 -20.34
CA TRP A 639 -41.73 -4.09 -20.37
C TRP A 639 -41.97 -3.18 -21.59
N MET A 640 -41.03 -2.29 -21.91
CA MET A 640 -41.12 -1.44 -23.11
C MET A 640 -41.05 -2.27 -24.40
N PHE A 641 -40.14 -3.25 -24.47
CA PHE A 641 -40.04 -4.18 -25.59
C PHE A 641 -41.37 -4.92 -25.79
N TYR A 642 -41.95 -5.44 -24.71
CA TYR A 642 -43.26 -6.08 -24.71
C TYR A 642 -44.37 -5.14 -25.18
N ARG A 643 -44.35 -3.87 -24.77
CA ARG A 643 -45.43 -2.93 -25.11
C ARG A 643 -45.34 -2.33 -26.50
N LYS A 644 -44.13 -2.06 -27.02
CA LYS A 644 -43.93 -1.30 -28.28
C LYS A 644 -43.57 -2.16 -29.50
N ILE A 645 -42.98 -3.33 -29.29
CA ILE A 645 -42.54 -4.23 -30.38
C ILE A 645 -43.47 -5.44 -30.47
N ILE A 646 -44.00 -5.88 -29.32
CA ILE A 646 -44.81 -7.11 -29.22
C ILE A 646 -46.32 -6.81 -29.27
N LYS A 647 -46.80 -5.77 -28.60
CA LYS A 647 -48.17 -5.24 -28.70
C LYS A 647 -48.22 -4.22 -29.84
#